data_AF-A0A9W8NX94-F1
#
_entry.id   AF-A0A9W8NX94-F1
#
_cell.length_a   1.000
_cell.length_b   1.000
_cell.length_c   1.000
_cell.angle_alpha   90.00
_cell.angle_beta   90.00
_cell.angle_gamma   90.00
#
_symmetry.space_group_name_H-M   'P 1'
#
loop_
_entity.id
_entity.type
_entity.pdbx_description
1 polymer ?
#
loop_
_entity_poly.entity_id
_entity_poly.type
_entity_poly.pdbx_seq_one_letter_code
_entity_poly.pdbx_strand_id
1 'polypeptide(L)'
;MMLALFIVPLFYIFLFFPALARNSRHDQRLTQRQLQADIERREALEFRNTSMKPATTSSEPLTKRDGTKYVFMHHIVGNTYPYVYNDWLNDVKQISAMGVDAVALNIGSDVWQWDRVVDAYNAAAASGTGLKMFISFDYTSFVCDNGYATTNWTNYFAKYSAQFTVNSKPMISTYGGGYDCLGVDNWKAVKANTNGYLMPFFWDSENTFKTDWAFLDSWYCWGCAWPQGDWDKNTTDDQYYIQQLGAGRYATTVSGWFFTHLSSKNFYLRGDDWLLINRWDELFQLRDQLTFVEMVTWNDYGESDYFGPFEGAQPAGTYWAQNYPHTAWISLSQYYITAYKTGAYPTITQDVVYWWSRPHPALATATSDSLGRPTGYNWADDYLWAAAFCTSTCTVTLTLGSSTQTFSNLPYGVNKLKLPLAVGTVGIKMVKGSTTVINASPTGFSVVATPSQYNYNVFVGAETASIAVTGTSSTSTSTMTSTSTSVTATSTSTSFTSVGCVAEGTTGTRRALTSANYTDSAMTPAKCQSFCASYTYAGTEYSTQCYCGNTITNNGATGAVVASSNCNSKCGGDSSQSCGGSYYLNLYTKSVSSSSSTKVTSTSTSTSSSASSTSSSFSSVGCIAEGTTGTRRALTGASYTDSAMTPAKCQSFCASYTYSGTEYSTQCYCGNSLTNNGATGTIVAASNCNDKCGGDSSQTCGGSYYLNLYSKSGISSSSSTTSSTSTTTTTTTKTTSSTTSTSASASSTSSSTSFSYVGCVAEGTTGTRRALIGASYTDSAMTPAKCETLCAGYTYAGTEYSTQCYCGNTITNNGATGSVVASSNCNYKCAGDSSQACGGSYYLSLYSKASSNSPVTTSTSSTATSTSTASSSTSTSTSFSAVGCVAEGTTGSRYALTGANYRDSAMTTEKCQSLCAGYTYAGTEYSSECFCGNTVTNNGATGSVVDSSNCNYKCAGNSAESCGGFWYLNLYKQ
;
A
#
# COMPACT_ATOMS: atom_id res chain seq x y z
N MET A 1 -43.69 4.44 52.85
CA MET A 1 -45.14 4.12 52.74
C MET A 1 -45.52 4.42 51.29
N MET A 2 -45.98 3.44 50.50
CA MET A 2 -47.38 2.95 50.44
C MET A 2 -48.36 4.06 50.02
N LEU A 3 -49.26 3.89 49.04
CA LEU A 3 -49.69 2.73 48.21
C LEU A 3 -50.27 3.32 46.90
N ALA A 4 -49.86 2.99 45.67
CA ALA A 4 -50.09 1.79 44.86
C ALA A 4 -51.54 1.48 44.42
N LEU A 5 -51.71 1.41 43.08
CA LEU A 5 -52.63 0.55 42.29
C LEU A 5 -54.13 0.89 42.09
N PHE A 6 -54.69 0.16 41.10
CA PHE A 6 -56.07 0.04 40.60
C PHE A 6 -56.60 1.10 39.60
N ILE A 7 -57.47 0.78 38.62
CA ILE A 7 -57.52 -0.24 37.52
C ILE A 7 -58.85 -0.04 36.72
N VAL A 8 -58.76 0.26 35.40
CA VAL A 8 -59.44 -0.40 34.23
C VAL A 8 -60.89 -0.98 34.41
N PRO A 9 -61.85 -0.90 33.43
CA PRO A 9 -62.15 0.01 32.29
C PRO A 9 -63.70 0.18 31.97
N LEU A 10 -64.10 0.13 30.67
CA LEU A 10 -65.45 0.08 30.02
C LEU A 10 -66.19 1.44 29.84
N PHE A 11 -66.49 1.93 28.61
CA PHE A 11 -67.51 1.53 27.59
C PHE A 11 -68.96 1.89 28.03
N TYR A 12 -69.90 2.42 27.20
CA TYR A 12 -70.04 2.56 25.73
C TYR A 12 -71.20 3.58 25.39
N ILE A 13 -71.47 3.84 24.09
CA ILE A 13 -72.80 3.99 23.41
C ILE A 13 -73.32 5.41 22.96
N PHE A 14 -73.35 5.58 21.62
CA PHE A 14 -74.37 6.19 20.70
C PHE A 14 -74.63 7.72 20.75
N LEU A 15 -75.03 8.43 19.65
CA LEU A 15 -75.42 8.10 18.24
C LEU A 15 -74.74 9.15 17.27
N PHE A 16 -75.19 9.66 16.09
CA PHE A 16 -76.41 9.60 15.25
C PHE A 16 -76.09 9.75 13.72
N PHE A 17 -76.98 10.36 12.92
CA PHE A 17 -77.02 10.49 11.42
C PHE A 17 -77.68 11.84 11.01
N PRO A 18 -77.82 12.31 9.72
CA PRO A 18 -77.86 11.59 8.43
C PRO A 18 -77.02 12.16 7.23
N ALA A 19 -76.56 11.32 6.27
CA ALA A 19 -77.02 11.12 4.86
C ALA A 19 -76.84 12.32 3.87
N LEU A 20 -76.48 12.19 2.58
CA LEU A 20 -76.76 11.18 1.51
C LEU A 20 -75.50 10.97 0.58
N ALA A 21 -75.15 9.75 0.15
CA ALA A 21 -75.41 9.11 -1.18
C ALA A 21 -74.88 9.86 -2.43
N ARG A 22 -74.27 9.26 -3.48
CA ARG A 22 -73.90 7.86 -3.87
C ARG A 22 -72.88 7.91 -5.04
N ASN A 23 -71.73 7.19 -4.98
CA ASN A 23 -71.02 6.50 -6.10
C ASN A 23 -69.49 6.40 -5.89
N SER A 24 -68.96 5.21 -5.54
CA SER A 24 -67.55 4.78 -5.78
C SER A 24 -67.24 3.32 -5.36
N ARG A 25 -68.25 2.43 -5.23
CA ARG A 25 -68.04 1.04 -4.74
C ARG A 25 -67.32 0.10 -5.71
N HIS A 26 -66.59 0.64 -6.69
CA HIS A 26 -65.68 -0.12 -7.56
C HIS A 26 -64.19 0.11 -7.20
N ASP A 27 -63.80 1.29 -6.71
CA ASP A 27 -62.40 1.63 -6.40
C ASP A 27 -61.88 0.95 -5.12
N GLN A 28 -62.76 0.71 -4.15
CA GLN A 28 -62.44 0.01 -2.90
C GLN A 28 -62.15 -1.50 -3.07
N ARG A 29 -62.14 -2.02 -4.31
CA ARG A 29 -61.73 -3.41 -4.62
C ARG A 29 -60.42 -3.53 -5.39
N LEU A 30 -59.87 -2.44 -5.93
CA LEU A 30 -58.52 -2.41 -6.49
C LEU A 30 -57.47 -2.19 -5.40
N THR A 31 -57.74 -1.22 -4.52
CA THR A 31 -56.87 -0.83 -3.40
C THR A 31 -56.54 -1.96 -2.42
N GLN A 32 -57.49 -2.87 -2.14
CA GLN A 32 -57.24 -4.04 -1.28
C GLN A 32 -56.27 -5.07 -1.88
N ARG A 33 -56.18 -5.20 -3.22
CA ARG A 33 -55.21 -6.11 -3.86
C ARG A 33 -53.81 -5.50 -3.94
N GLN A 34 -53.70 -4.19 -4.07
CA GLN A 34 -52.42 -3.49 -3.98
C GLN A 34 -51.88 -3.50 -2.54
N LEU A 35 -52.74 -3.30 -1.53
CA LEU A 35 -52.33 -3.35 -0.13
C LEU A 35 -51.78 -4.73 0.28
N GLN A 36 -52.37 -5.84 -0.19
CA GLN A 36 -51.85 -7.18 0.06
C GLN A 36 -50.47 -7.40 -0.60
N ALA A 37 -50.31 -6.95 -1.86
CA ALA A 37 -49.03 -7.02 -2.56
C ALA A 37 -47.92 -6.20 -1.88
N ASP A 38 -48.23 -5.02 -1.32
CA ASP A 38 -47.27 -4.17 -0.60
C ASP A 38 -47.01 -4.61 0.87
N ILE A 39 -47.72 -5.62 1.36
CA ILE A 39 -47.39 -6.34 2.61
C ILE A 39 -46.40 -7.46 2.27
N GLU A 40 -46.74 -8.34 1.32
CA GLU A 40 -45.87 -9.44 0.86
C GLU A 40 -44.52 -8.92 0.32
N ARG A 41 -44.50 -7.72 -0.26
CA ARG A 41 -43.28 -7.05 -0.74
C ARG A 41 -42.45 -6.37 0.36
N ARG A 42 -43.01 -6.11 1.56
CA ARG A 42 -42.26 -5.59 2.72
C ARG A 42 -41.66 -6.69 3.57
N GLU A 43 -42.38 -7.79 3.79
CA GLU A 43 -41.83 -8.99 4.44
C GLU A 43 -40.62 -9.56 3.66
N ALA A 44 -40.59 -9.36 2.33
CA ALA A 44 -39.46 -9.72 1.47
C ALA A 44 -38.22 -8.78 1.57
N LEU A 45 -38.33 -7.61 2.21
CA LEU A 45 -37.24 -6.62 2.30
C LEU A 45 -36.62 -6.50 3.70
N GLU A 46 -37.37 -6.79 4.77
CA GLU A 46 -36.84 -6.78 6.14
C GLU A 46 -35.99 -8.04 6.46
N PHE A 47 -36.05 -9.09 5.62
CA PHE A 47 -35.21 -10.30 5.76
C PHE A 47 -33.74 -10.13 5.31
N ARG A 48 -33.24 -8.89 5.12
CA ARG A 48 -31.84 -8.63 4.73
C ARG A 48 -30.99 -7.91 5.79
N ASN A 49 -31.48 -7.79 7.02
CA ASN A 49 -30.62 -7.47 8.15
C ASN A 49 -30.98 -8.34 9.38
N THR A 50 -29.96 -8.74 10.15
CA THR A 50 -30.09 -9.50 11.42
C THR A 50 -30.85 -10.85 11.38
N SER A 51 -30.27 -11.90 10.79
CA SER A 51 -30.36 -13.27 11.38
C SER A 51 -29.30 -14.25 10.85
N MET A 52 -28.03 -14.09 11.25
CA MET A 52 -27.12 -15.24 11.30
C MET A 52 -27.46 -16.09 12.53
N LYS A 53 -28.46 -16.96 12.41
CA LYS A 53 -28.69 -18.01 13.43
C LYS A 53 -27.55 -19.04 13.33
N PRO A 54 -26.97 -19.53 14.44
CA PRO A 54 -25.73 -20.31 14.38
C PRO A 54 -25.85 -21.60 13.56
N ALA A 55 -24.85 -21.86 12.71
CA ALA A 55 -24.66 -23.16 12.08
C ALA A 55 -24.11 -24.14 13.14
N THR A 56 -25.01 -24.79 13.87
CA THR A 56 -24.65 -25.76 14.92
C THR A 56 -24.18 -27.10 14.35
N THR A 57 -22.91 -27.18 13.96
CA THR A 57 -22.05 -28.36 14.15
C THR A 57 -20.57 -27.99 14.08
N SER A 58 -19.87 -28.16 15.21
CA SER A 58 -18.41 -28.26 15.36
C SER A 58 -17.52 -27.23 14.64
N SER A 59 -17.36 -26.07 15.25
CA SER A 59 -16.01 -25.60 15.58
C SER A 59 -16.01 -25.06 17.02
N GLU A 60 -15.35 -25.78 17.93
CA GLU A 60 -15.18 -25.31 19.31
C GLU A 60 -14.35 -24.02 19.31
N PRO A 61 -14.74 -22.98 20.09
CA PRO A 61 -13.91 -21.79 20.22
C PRO A 61 -12.57 -22.18 20.84
N LEU A 62 -11.47 -21.65 20.29
CA LEU A 62 -10.11 -21.90 20.78
C LEU A 62 -9.86 -21.16 22.12
N THR A 63 -10.53 -21.61 23.17
CA THR A 63 -10.09 -21.41 24.55
C THR A 63 -8.64 -21.85 24.69
N LYS A 64 -7.85 -21.15 25.52
CA LYS A 64 -6.43 -21.42 25.74
C LYS A 64 -6.24 -22.79 26.40
N ARG A 65 -6.12 -23.84 25.59
CA ARG A 65 -5.53 -25.10 26.01
C ARG A 65 -4.05 -24.84 26.27
N ASP A 66 -3.70 -24.96 27.53
CA ASP A 66 -2.35 -25.15 28.03
C ASP A 66 -1.56 -26.11 27.13
N GLY A 67 -0.43 -25.60 26.60
CA GLY A 67 0.40 -26.30 25.61
C GLY A 67 0.20 -25.91 24.14
N THR A 68 -0.86 -25.18 23.78
CA THR A 68 -1.07 -24.71 22.39
C THR A 68 0.01 -23.70 21.97
N LYS A 69 0.59 -23.90 20.79
CA LYS A 69 1.60 -23.03 20.17
C LYS A 69 1.02 -22.42 18.90
N TYR A 70 1.22 -21.13 18.69
CA TYR A 70 0.70 -20.39 17.54
C TYR A 70 1.84 -19.82 16.70
N VAL A 71 1.64 -19.77 15.38
CA VAL A 71 2.48 -19.02 14.45
C VAL A 71 1.65 -17.94 13.78
N PHE A 72 2.18 -16.71 13.77
CA PHE A 72 1.58 -15.56 13.10
C PHE A 72 2.36 -15.18 11.84
N MET A 73 1.72 -14.42 10.94
CA MET A 73 2.37 -13.78 9.79
C MET A 73 2.12 -12.28 9.86
N HIS A 74 3.17 -11.47 9.76
CA HIS A 74 3.06 -10.01 9.77
C HIS A 74 2.75 -9.49 8.37
N HIS A 75 1.83 -8.52 8.23
CA HIS A 75 1.37 -8.03 6.93
C HIS A 75 1.24 -6.51 6.92
N ILE A 76 1.98 -5.85 6.03
CA ILE A 76 2.06 -4.39 5.92
C ILE A 76 0.82 -3.89 5.16
N VAL A 77 -0.19 -3.40 5.88
CA VAL A 77 -1.42 -2.84 5.27
C VAL A 77 -1.07 -1.58 4.46
N GLY A 78 -0.01 -0.85 4.82
CA GLY A 78 0.55 0.24 4.03
C GLY A 78 0.90 -0.12 2.58
N ASN A 79 1.26 -1.38 2.31
CA ASN A 79 1.56 -1.89 0.96
C ASN A 79 0.30 -2.36 0.20
N THR A 80 -0.89 -2.27 0.81
CA THR A 80 -2.16 -2.79 0.26
C THR A 80 -3.09 -1.75 -0.35
N TYR A 81 -2.65 -0.50 -0.55
CA TYR A 81 -3.48 0.56 -1.18
C TYR A 81 -4.22 0.11 -2.45
N PRO A 82 -3.61 -0.64 -3.41
CA PRO A 82 -4.29 -1.09 -4.62
C PRO A 82 -4.95 -2.48 -4.51
N TYR A 83 -4.91 -3.14 -3.35
CA TYR A 83 -5.59 -4.43 -3.15
C TYR A 83 -7.11 -4.27 -3.25
N VAL A 84 -7.75 -5.24 -3.90
CA VAL A 84 -9.19 -5.51 -3.74
C VAL A 84 -9.40 -6.74 -2.87
N TYR A 85 -10.64 -6.95 -2.40
CA TYR A 85 -11.05 -8.11 -1.61
C TYR A 85 -10.55 -9.48 -2.11
N ASN A 86 -10.44 -9.69 -3.44
CA ASN A 86 -9.94 -10.95 -3.99
C ASN A 86 -8.43 -11.16 -3.74
N ASP A 87 -7.66 -10.08 -3.70
CA ASP A 87 -6.22 -10.12 -3.48
C ASP A 87 -5.97 -10.55 -2.01
N TRP A 88 -6.68 -9.93 -1.06
CA TRP A 88 -6.79 -10.39 0.34
C TRP A 88 -7.27 -11.85 0.48
N LEU A 89 -8.22 -12.29 -0.35
CA LEU A 89 -8.71 -13.68 -0.32
C LEU A 89 -7.68 -14.69 -0.86
N ASN A 90 -6.75 -14.27 -1.72
CA ASN A 90 -5.63 -15.09 -2.15
C ASN A 90 -4.58 -15.18 -1.03
N ASP A 91 -4.19 -14.06 -0.43
CA ASP A 91 -3.29 -14.01 0.72
C ASP A 91 -3.77 -14.89 1.88
N VAL A 92 -5.03 -14.75 2.30
CA VAL A 92 -5.64 -15.56 3.36
C VAL A 92 -5.52 -17.07 3.07
N LYS A 93 -5.65 -17.50 1.81
CA LYS A 93 -5.50 -18.91 1.43
C LYS A 93 -4.04 -19.36 1.45
N GLN A 94 -3.13 -18.54 0.92
CA GLN A 94 -1.70 -18.86 0.87
C GLN A 94 -1.09 -18.91 2.27
N ILE A 95 -1.31 -17.87 3.09
CA ILE A 95 -0.85 -17.78 4.48
C ILE A 95 -1.41 -18.94 5.32
N SER A 96 -2.71 -19.25 5.18
CA SER A 96 -3.30 -20.37 5.92
C SER A 96 -2.73 -21.72 5.50
N ALA A 97 -2.39 -21.92 4.21
CA ALA A 97 -1.76 -23.14 3.73
C ALA A 97 -0.36 -23.38 4.35
N MET A 98 0.33 -22.33 4.82
CA MET A 98 1.58 -22.45 5.59
C MET A 98 1.40 -23.12 6.95
N GLY A 99 0.16 -23.17 7.47
CA GLY A 99 -0.14 -23.56 8.84
C GLY A 99 -0.08 -22.39 9.84
N VAL A 100 -0.03 -21.15 9.37
CA VAL A 100 -0.17 -19.92 10.19
C VAL A 100 -1.60 -19.83 10.78
N ASP A 101 -1.70 -19.38 12.03
CA ASP A 101 -2.97 -19.28 12.77
C ASP A 101 -3.65 -17.91 12.61
N ALA A 102 -2.87 -16.84 12.51
CA ALA A 102 -3.38 -15.49 12.38
C ALA A 102 -2.41 -14.55 11.65
N VAL A 103 -2.96 -13.48 11.06
CA VAL A 103 -2.18 -12.38 10.47
C VAL A 103 -2.16 -11.19 11.44
N ALA A 104 -0.97 -10.63 11.67
CA ALA A 104 -0.78 -9.35 12.33
C ALA A 104 -0.83 -8.23 11.28
N LEU A 105 -1.97 -7.54 11.19
CA LEU A 105 -2.22 -6.47 10.23
C LEU A 105 -1.58 -5.17 10.73
N ASN A 106 -0.43 -4.82 10.16
CA ASN A 106 0.34 -3.62 10.49
C ASN A 106 -0.30 -2.38 9.87
N ILE A 107 -0.72 -1.43 10.72
CA ILE A 107 -1.39 -0.19 10.29
C ILE A 107 -0.71 1.09 10.79
N GLY A 108 -0.77 2.10 9.92
CA GLY A 108 -0.46 3.50 10.20
C GLY A 108 -1.71 4.38 10.26
N SER A 109 -1.55 5.70 10.32
CA SER A 109 -2.66 6.66 10.48
C SER A 109 -3.52 6.89 9.22
N ASP A 110 -3.19 6.22 8.12
CA ASP A 110 -3.79 6.47 6.79
C ASP A 110 -5.22 5.93 6.71
N VAL A 111 -6.20 6.83 6.53
CA VAL A 111 -7.64 6.51 6.66
C VAL A 111 -8.13 5.39 5.74
N TRP A 112 -7.51 5.21 4.57
CA TRP A 112 -7.86 4.17 3.60
C TRP A 112 -7.46 2.75 4.07
N GLN A 113 -6.56 2.63 5.04
CA GLN A 113 -6.16 1.33 5.61
C GLN A 113 -7.32 0.68 6.37
N TRP A 114 -8.28 1.46 6.87
CA TRP A 114 -9.50 0.93 7.49
C TRP A 114 -10.26 -0.01 6.56
N ASP A 115 -10.47 0.40 5.30
CA ASP A 115 -11.18 -0.42 4.31
C ASP A 115 -10.40 -1.67 3.95
N ARG A 116 -9.06 -1.60 3.89
CA ARG A 116 -8.21 -2.77 3.63
C ARG A 116 -8.21 -3.75 4.81
N VAL A 117 -8.27 -3.28 6.05
CA VAL A 117 -8.47 -4.14 7.22
C VAL A 117 -9.88 -4.75 7.22
N VAL A 118 -10.93 -4.00 6.85
CA VAL A 118 -12.28 -4.56 6.65
C VAL A 118 -12.29 -5.65 5.57
N ASP A 119 -11.62 -5.43 4.43
CA ASP A 119 -11.44 -6.45 3.39
C ASP A 119 -10.72 -7.70 3.93
N ALA A 120 -9.62 -7.53 4.69
CA ALA A 120 -8.85 -8.63 5.26
C ALA A 120 -9.67 -9.50 6.24
N TYR A 121 -10.39 -8.87 7.18
CA TYR A 121 -11.26 -9.60 8.13
C TYR A 121 -12.44 -10.29 7.42
N ASN A 122 -13.01 -9.67 6.38
CA ASN A 122 -14.07 -10.27 5.57
C ASN A 122 -13.54 -11.46 4.75
N ALA A 123 -12.38 -11.33 4.12
CA ALA A 123 -11.74 -12.38 3.34
C ALA A 123 -11.37 -13.57 4.23
N ALA A 124 -10.82 -13.32 5.43
CA ALA A 124 -10.58 -14.34 6.45
C ALA A 124 -11.86 -15.11 6.81
N ALA A 125 -12.94 -14.41 7.14
CA ALA A 125 -14.22 -15.02 7.50
C ALA A 125 -14.88 -15.82 6.35
N ALA A 126 -14.77 -15.34 5.11
CA ALA A 126 -15.39 -15.96 3.93
C ALA A 126 -14.54 -17.04 3.25
N SER A 127 -13.24 -17.11 3.53
CA SER A 127 -12.31 -18.07 2.92
C SER A 127 -12.59 -19.55 3.25
N GLY A 128 -13.25 -19.80 4.38
CA GLY A 128 -13.42 -21.14 4.94
C GLY A 128 -12.17 -21.76 5.57
N THR A 129 -11.01 -21.07 5.57
CA THR A 129 -9.75 -21.64 6.10
C THR A 129 -9.66 -21.62 7.62
N GLY A 130 -10.41 -20.71 8.27
CA GLY A 130 -10.37 -20.50 9.72
C GLY A 130 -9.27 -19.57 10.21
N LEU A 131 -8.37 -19.12 9.31
CA LEU A 131 -7.31 -18.14 9.59
C LEU A 131 -7.89 -16.89 10.29
N LYS A 132 -7.14 -16.36 11.25
CA LYS A 132 -7.54 -15.20 12.04
C LYS A 132 -6.76 -13.93 11.69
N MET A 133 -7.24 -12.81 12.22
CA MET A 133 -6.71 -11.47 12.03
C MET A 133 -6.57 -10.78 13.39
N PHE A 134 -5.51 -10.03 13.60
CA PHE A 134 -5.40 -9.03 14.67
C PHE A 134 -4.64 -7.81 14.18
N ILE A 135 -4.70 -6.72 14.94
CA ILE A 135 -4.09 -5.45 14.54
C ILE A 135 -2.74 -5.28 15.22
N SER A 136 -1.73 -4.91 14.44
CA SER A 136 -0.45 -4.40 14.90
C SER A 136 -0.39 -2.90 14.64
N PHE A 137 -0.41 -2.09 15.70
CA PHE A 137 -0.35 -0.63 15.56
C PHE A 137 1.11 -0.19 15.39
N ASP A 138 1.53 0.29 14.22
CA ASP A 138 2.86 0.86 14.00
C ASP A 138 2.87 2.33 14.41
N TYR A 139 3.35 2.64 15.62
CA TYR A 139 3.40 4.02 16.12
C TYR A 139 4.52 4.87 15.48
N THR A 140 5.30 4.35 14.54
CA THR A 140 6.13 5.20 13.67
C THR A 140 5.32 5.89 12.57
N SER A 141 4.12 5.38 12.26
CA SER A 141 3.17 5.97 11.31
C SER A 141 1.73 6.13 11.81
N PHE A 142 1.35 5.52 12.94
CA PHE A 142 0.05 5.62 13.62
C PHE A 142 0.01 6.78 14.62
N VAL A 143 -1.18 7.12 15.14
CA VAL A 143 -1.36 8.26 16.04
C VAL A 143 -0.95 7.96 17.49
N CYS A 144 -0.03 8.77 18.03
CA CYS A 144 0.23 8.87 19.47
C CYS A 144 -0.80 9.80 20.13
N ASP A 145 -1.94 9.22 20.51
CA ASP A 145 -2.94 9.87 21.36
C ASP A 145 -2.88 9.34 22.80
N ASN A 146 -3.99 9.34 23.54
CA ASN A 146 -4.10 8.74 24.88
C ASN A 146 -4.55 7.25 24.83
N GLY A 147 -4.25 6.55 23.75
CA GLY A 147 -4.70 5.17 23.47
C GLY A 147 -6.15 5.07 22.97
N TYR A 148 -6.76 6.19 22.61
CA TYR A 148 -8.17 6.26 22.23
C TYR A 148 -8.41 5.66 20.83
N ALA A 149 -7.59 6.00 19.83
CA ALA A 149 -7.67 5.40 18.50
C ALA A 149 -7.45 3.88 18.57
N THR A 150 -6.43 3.43 19.30
CA THR A 150 -6.12 2.02 19.57
C THR A 150 -7.30 1.28 20.21
N THR A 151 -7.94 1.90 21.20
CA THR A 151 -9.15 1.40 21.86
C THR A 151 -10.30 1.23 20.86
N ASN A 152 -10.56 2.24 20.03
CA ASN A 152 -11.67 2.23 19.07
C ASN A 152 -11.47 1.20 17.95
N TRP A 153 -10.28 1.15 17.33
CA TRP A 153 -9.96 0.14 16.32
C TRP A 153 -10.15 -1.27 16.89
N THR A 154 -9.58 -1.55 18.08
CA THR A 154 -9.75 -2.84 18.75
C THR A 154 -11.23 -3.15 19.01
N ASN A 155 -11.98 -2.23 19.62
CA ASN A 155 -13.38 -2.44 19.98
C ASN A 155 -14.33 -2.47 18.75
N TYR A 156 -13.86 -2.07 17.56
CA TYR A 156 -14.56 -2.30 16.30
C TYR A 156 -14.28 -3.71 15.77
N PHE A 157 -13.01 -4.05 15.53
CA PHE A 157 -12.61 -5.29 14.87
C PHE A 157 -12.78 -6.54 15.75
N ALA A 158 -12.76 -6.39 17.08
CA ALA A 158 -13.04 -7.48 18.04
C ALA A 158 -14.44 -8.13 17.89
N LYS A 159 -15.35 -7.50 17.13
CA LYS A 159 -16.69 -8.01 16.82
C LYS A 159 -16.72 -8.98 15.63
N TYR A 160 -15.65 -9.05 14.83
CA TYR A 160 -15.58 -9.90 13.64
C TYR A 160 -15.24 -11.35 14.01
N SER A 161 -15.87 -12.31 13.35
CA SER A 161 -15.61 -13.76 13.55
C SER A 161 -14.19 -14.20 13.17
N ALA A 162 -13.48 -13.38 12.40
CA ALA A 162 -12.07 -13.56 12.06
C ALA A 162 -11.08 -13.00 13.10
N GLN A 163 -11.53 -12.31 14.15
CA GLN A 163 -10.63 -11.82 15.21
C GLN A 163 -9.86 -12.97 15.88
N PHE A 164 -8.54 -12.84 15.98
CA PHE A 164 -7.73 -13.69 16.84
C PHE A 164 -7.91 -13.27 18.30
N THR A 165 -8.17 -14.23 19.18
CA THR A 165 -8.38 -13.97 20.61
C THR A 165 -7.60 -14.95 21.48
N VAL A 166 -7.09 -14.48 22.62
CA VAL A 166 -6.47 -15.31 23.65
C VAL A 166 -7.29 -15.18 24.92
N ASN A 167 -7.78 -16.29 25.50
CA ASN A 167 -8.75 -16.26 26.61
C ASN A 167 -10.00 -15.40 26.31
N SER A 168 -10.51 -15.46 25.08
CA SER A 168 -11.63 -14.63 24.59
C SER A 168 -11.38 -13.11 24.60
N LYS A 169 -10.13 -12.67 24.79
CA LYS A 169 -9.72 -11.27 24.67
C LYS A 169 -9.20 -10.98 23.26
N PRO A 170 -9.54 -9.85 22.62
CA PRO A 170 -8.94 -9.48 21.34
C PRO A 170 -7.44 -9.27 21.48
N MET A 171 -6.68 -9.81 20.53
CA MET A 171 -5.23 -9.66 20.46
C MET A 171 -4.85 -8.25 19.97
N ILE A 172 -3.88 -7.62 20.63
CA ILE A 172 -3.31 -6.31 20.27
C ILE A 172 -1.79 -6.44 20.26
N SER A 173 -1.16 -6.14 19.12
CA SER A 173 0.30 -5.95 19.01
C SER A 173 0.64 -4.56 18.52
N THR A 174 1.94 -4.23 18.50
CA THR A 174 2.43 -2.90 18.10
C THR A 174 3.81 -3.01 17.49
N TYR A 175 4.18 -2.01 16.68
CA TYR A 175 5.57 -1.65 16.46
C TYR A 175 5.79 -0.24 17.04
N GLY A 176 6.61 -0.14 18.09
CA GLY A 176 6.73 1.07 18.90
C GLY A 176 5.51 1.32 19.81
N GLY A 177 5.36 2.56 20.26
CA GLY A 177 4.24 2.96 21.13
C GLY A 177 4.56 2.91 22.63
N GLY A 178 5.84 2.89 23.02
CA GLY A 178 6.31 2.76 24.40
C GLY A 178 6.23 4.08 25.17
N TYR A 179 7.25 4.37 25.98
CA TYR A 179 7.38 5.63 26.75
C TYR A 179 7.42 6.89 25.86
N ASP A 180 7.80 6.73 24.59
CA ASP A 180 7.93 7.76 23.56
C ASP A 180 6.59 8.31 23.05
N CYS A 181 5.50 7.56 23.23
CA CYS A 181 4.26 7.75 22.47
C CYS A 181 3.01 7.64 23.34
N LEU A 182 2.59 6.43 23.74
CA LEU A 182 1.45 6.25 24.65
C LEU A 182 1.87 6.31 26.12
N GLY A 183 2.98 5.68 26.46
CA GLY A 183 3.41 5.50 27.85
C GLY A 183 2.56 4.51 28.65
N VAL A 184 3.06 4.20 29.84
CA VAL A 184 2.58 3.14 30.73
C VAL A 184 1.09 3.25 31.08
N ASP A 185 0.62 4.46 31.42
CA ASP A 185 -0.75 4.63 31.94
C ASP A 185 -1.82 4.65 30.84
N ASN A 186 -1.51 5.17 29.65
CA ASN A 186 -2.42 5.02 28.51
C ASN A 186 -2.51 3.56 28.05
N TRP A 187 -1.43 2.76 28.13
CA TRP A 187 -1.53 1.32 27.89
C TRP A 187 -2.38 0.56 28.91
N LYS A 188 -2.34 0.95 30.19
CA LYS A 188 -3.28 0.45 31.20
C LYS A 188 -4.73 0.83 30.84
N ALA A 189 -4.95 2.05 30.34
CA ALA A 189 -6.27 2.50 29.87
C ALA A 189 -6.75 1.71 28.64
N VAL A 190 -5.91 1.49 27.63
CA VAL A 190 -6.22 0.63 26.46
C VAL A 190 -6.61 -0.76 26.94
N LYS A 191 -5.84 -1.37 27.85
CA LYS A 191 -6.15 -2.71 28.39
C LYS A 191 -7.49 -2.74 29.13
N ALA A 192 -7.79 -1.72 29.92
CA ALA A 192 -9.07 -1.62 30.64
C ALA A 192 -10.26 -1.41 29.68
N ASN A 193 -10.12 -0.52 28.69
CA ASN A 193 -11.19 -0.12 27.77
C ASN A 193 -11.49 -1.15 26.67
N THR A 194 -10.56 -2.09 26.40
CA THR A 194 -10.71 -3.16 25.40
C THR A 194 -10.87 -4.55 26.01
N ASN A 195 -10.48 -4.74 27.28
CA ASN A 195 -10.17 -6.05 27.87
C ASN A 195 -9.17 -6.87 27.01
N GLY A 196 -8.35 -6.22 26.18
CA GLY A 196 -7.44 -6.86 25.23
C GLY A 196 -6.38 -7.75 25.88
N TYR A 197 -5.81 -8.61 25.04
CA TYR A 197 -4.57 -9.33 25.31
C TYR A 197 -3.43 -8.56 24.64
N LEU A 198 -2.53 -7.99 25.45
CA LEU A 198 -1.43 -7.16 24.98
C LEU A 198 -0.18 -8.00 24.68
N MET A 199 0.33 -7.87 23.45
CA MET A 199 1.65 -8.32 23.01
C MET A 199 2.33 -7.24 22.14
N PRO A 200 2.68 -6.07 22.70
CA PRO A 200 3.37 -5.02 21.97
C PRO A 200 4.85 -5.35 21.73
N PHE A 201 5.48 -4.61 20.82
CA PHE A 201 6.93 -4.42 20.74
C PHE A 201 7.24 -2.93 20.84
N PHE A 202 8.13 -2.54 21.76
CA PHE A 202 8.68 -1.19 21.86
C PHE A 202 10.03 -1.20 22.58
N TRP A 203 10.85 -0.20 22.28
CA TRP A 203 12.18 0.04 22.84
C TRP A 203 12.12 0.63 24.27
N ASP A 204 13.30 0.72 24.90
CA ASP A 204 13.53 1.27 26.24
C ASP A 204 12.67 0.63 27.35
N SER A 205 12.34 -0.66 27.19
CA SER A 205 11.51 -1.47 28.09
C SER A 205 12.29 -2.50 28.90
N GLU A 206 13.57 -2.66 28.55
CA GLU A 206 14.57 -3.49 29.18
C GLU A 206 14.64 -3.22 30.69
N ASN A 207 14.53 -4.30 31.48
CA ASN A 207 14.48 -4.30 32.95
C ASN A 207 13.21 -3.70 33.60
N THR A 208 12.39 -2.88 32.90
CA THR A 208 11.12 -2.34 33.45
C THR A 208 9.91 -3.28 33.25
N PHE A 209 10.09 -4.39 32.52
CA PHE A 209 9.10 -5.47 32.37
C PHE A 209 8.51 -6.03 33.68
N LYS A 210 9.26 -5.96 34.80
CA LYS A 210 8.84 -6.47 36.11
C LYS A 210 8.23 -5.40 37.02
N THR A 211 8.25 -4.13 36.61
CA THR A 211 7.70 -2.99 37.37
C THR A 211 6.58 -2.32 36.57
N ASP A 212 6.95 -1.53 35.59
CA ASP A 212 6.10 -0.59 34.86
C ASP A 212 5.16 -1.33 33.92
N TRP A 213 5.72 -2.29 33.17
CA TRP A 213 5.04 -3.08 32.16
C TRP A 213 4.58 -4.45 32.66
N ALA A 214 4.60 -4.67 33.99
CA ALA A 214 4.20 -5.94 34.59
C ALA A 214 2.77 -6.37 34.23
N PHE A 215 1.91 -5.42 33.84
CA PHE A 215 0.53 -5.63 33.43
C PHE A 215 0.35 -6.13 31.98
N LEU A 216 1.38 -6.14 31.13
CA LEU A 216 1.29 -6.73 29.78
C LEU A 216 1.04 -8.25 29.88
N ASP A 217 0.29 -8.84 28.96
CA ASP A 217 0.07 -10.29 28.99
C ASP A 217 1.32 -11.02 28.48
N SER A 218 1.88 -10.52 27.38
CA SER A 218 3.20 -10.88 26.82
C SER A 218 3.86 -9.68 26.16
N TRP A 219 5.09 -9.83 25.68
CA TRP A 219 5.81 -8.87 24.83
C TRP A 219 6.56 -9.64 23.76
N TYR A 220 6.71 -9.08 22.55
CA TYR A 220 7.44 -9.74 21.46
C TYR A 220 8.64 -8.93 20.99
N CYS A 221 9.70 -9.62 20.56
CA CYS A 221 10.87 -8.98 19.98
C CYS A 221 10.79 -8.94 18.45
N TRP A 222 10.73 -7.74 17.85
CA TRP A 222 10.76 -7.57 16.39
C TRP A 222 12.12 -7.95 15.78
N GLY A 223 13.21 -7.40 16.31
CA GLY A 223 14.56 -7.56 15.75
C GLY A 223 15.19 -8.95 15.92
N CYS A 224 14.57 -9.85 16.69
CA CYS A 224 15.11 -11.16 17.03
C CYS A 224 14.99 -12.21 15.90
N ALA A 225 14.60 -11.82 14.68
CA ALA A 225 14.70 -12.66 13.50
C ALA A 225 16.12 -12.71 12.91
N TRP A 226 16.93 -11.65 13.09
CA TRP A 226 18.24 -11.48 12.45
C TRP A 226 19.36 -11.22 13.47
N PRO A 227 20.62 -11.56 13.18
CA PRO A 227 21.76 -11.14 13.99
C PRO A 227 21.98 -9.63 13.85
N GLN A 228 22.16 -8.94 14.99
CA GLN A 228 22.39 -7.50 15.05
C GLN A 228 23.88 -7.13 14.85
N GLY A 229 24.55 -7.79 13.89
CA GLY A 229 25.96 -7.63 13.59
C GLY A 229 26.58 -8.80 12.83
N ASP A 230 27.92 -8.82 12.76
CA ASP A 230 28.73 -9.77 11.99
C ASP A 230 28.94 -11.10 12.73
N TRP A 231 27.85 -11.83 12.97
CA TRP A 231 27.86 -13.14 13.62
C TRP A 231 26.64 -13.98 13.21
N ASP A 232 26.65 -15.27 13.54
CA ASP A 232 25.51 -16.16 13.33
C ASP A 232 24.41 -15.87 14.37
N LYS A 233 23.14 -16.00 13.97
CA LYS A 233 22.03 -15.93 14.94
C LYS A 233 22.15 -17.07 15.95
N ASN A 234 21.64 -16.81 17.15
CA ASN A 234 21.57 -17.71 18.28
C ASN A 234 20.47 -17.21 19.23
N THR A 235 20.24 -17.90 20.35
CA THR A 235 19.13 -17.64 21.28
C THR A 235 19.47 -16.75 22.48
N THR A 236 20.57 -15.98 22.46
CA THR A 236 21.00 -15.18 23.63
C THR A 236 20.02 -14.05 23.96
N ASP A 237 19.48 -13.40 22.93
CA ASP A 237 18.42 -12.39 23.02
C ASP A 237 17.10 -13.00 23.51
N ASP A 238 16.67 -14.14 22.96
CA ASP A 238 15.49 -14.86 23.46
C ASP A 238 15.60 -15.18 24.95
N GLN A 239 16.75 -15.72 25.37
CA GLN A 239 16.99 -16.10 26.75
C GLN A 239 17.01 -14.90 27.69
N TYR A 240 17.54 -13.75 27.25
CA TYR A 240 17.45 -12.50 28.00
C TYR A 240 15.98 -12.10 28.24
N TYR A 241 15.16 -12.04 27.20
CA TYR A 241 13.75 -11.63 27.33
C TYR A 241 12.91 -12.66 28.09
N ILE A 242 13.15 -13.97 27.94
CA ILE A 242 12.49 -15.03 28.73
C ILE A 242 12.78 -14.86 30.23
N GLN A 243 14.02 -14.51 30.61
CA GLN A 243 14.39 -14.26 32.02
C GLN A 243 13.76 -12.97 32.58
N GLN A 244 13.39 -12.02 31.73
CA GLN A 244 12.70 -10.79 32.13
C GLN A 244 11.17 -10.94 32.20
N LEU A 245 10.56 -11.62 31.23
CA LEU A 245 9.10 -11.72 31.11
C LEU A 245 8.52 -12.94 31.85
N GLY A 246 9.31 -14.03 31.95
CA GLY A 246 8.86 -15.36 32.35
C GLY A 246 8.42 -16.22 31.15
N ALA A 247 8.54 -17.53 31.30
CA ALA A 247 8.15 -18.50 30.26
C ALA A 247 6.68 -18.31 29.83
N GLY A 248 6.42 -18.44 28.53
CA GLY A 248 5.11 -18.26 27.91
C GLY A 248 4.65 -16.81 27.76
N ARG A 249 5.35 -15.82 28.37
CA ARG A 249 5.10 -14.37 28.21
C ARG A 249 6.04 -13.69 27.21
N TYR A 250 7.03 -14.40 26.70
CA TYR A 250 7.87 -13.96 25.59
C TYR A 250 7.37 -14.53 24.26
N ALA A 251 7.52 -13.73 23.21
CA ALA A 251 7.29 -14.06 21.82
C ALA A 251 8.41 -13.47 20.95
N THR A 252 8.65 -14.02 19.78
CA THR A 252 9.83 -13.68 18.97
C THR A 252 9.55 -13.89 17.48
N THR A 253 10.33 -13.19 16.65
CA THR A 253 10.21 -13.23 15.21
C THR A 253 11.12 -14.28 14.56
N VAL A 254 10.76 -14.66 13.33
CA VAL A 254 11.57 -15.46 12.41
C VAL A 254 11.45 -14.91 10.98
N SER A 255 12.56 -14.88 10.25
CA SER A 255 12.63 -14.43 8.86
C SER A 255 13.81 -15.09 8.13
N GLY A 256 13.90 -14.89 6.82
CA GLY A 256 15.01 -15.37 5.99
C GLY A 256 16.07 -14.32 5.66
N TRP A 257 15.69 -13.05 5.47
CA TRP A 257 16.60 -12.05 4.90
C TRP A 257 16.25 -10.64 5.36
N PHE A 258 17.18 -9.69 5.19
CA PHE A 258 16.92 -8.26 5.41
C PHE A 258 17.87 -7.40 4.57
N PHE A 259 17.32 -6.55 3.70
CA PHE A 259 18.06 -5.60 2.90
C PHE A 259 17.17 -4.43 2.49
N THR A 260 17.70 -3.21 2.63
CA THR A 260 17.00 -1.99 2.27
C THR A 260 18.01 -0.99 1.70
N HIS A 261 17.61 -0.28 0.64
CA HIS A 261 18.46 0.63 -0.12
C HIS A 261 17.71 1.91 -0.51
N LEU A 262 17.08 2.52 0.49
CA LEU A 262 16.48 3.85 0.42
C LEU A 262 17.49 4.90 0.92
N SER A 263 17.39 6.14 0.46
CA SER A 263 18.27 7.23 0.92
C SER A 263 18.14 7.54 2.42
N SER A 264 17.02 7.15 3.04
CA SER A 264 16.79 7.20 4.49
C SER A 264 17.11 5.90 5.23
N LYS A 265 17.35 4.78 4.51
CA LYS A 265 17.52 3.44 5.07
C LYS A 265 18.33 2.56 4.10
N ASN A 266 19.66 2.58 4.23
CA ASN A 266 20.59 1.85 3.34
C ASN A 266 21.48 0.88 4.16
N PHE A 267 20.96 -0.31 4.45
CA PHE A 267 21.68 -1.34 5.23
C PHE A 267 21.25 -2.78 4.92
N TYR A 268 22.08 -3.72 5.36
CA TYR A 268 21.93 -5.16 5.27
C TYR A 268 22.07 -5.77 6.67
N LEU A 269 21.23 -6.75 7.03
CA LEU A 269 21.46 -7.63 8.19
C LEU A 269 21.73 -9.04 7.67
N ARG A 270 22.60 -9.79 8.35
CA ARG A 270 23.15 -11.05 7.84
C ARG A 270 22.09 -12.17 7.81
N GLY A 271 21.55 -12.43 6.61
CA GLY A 271 20.62 -13.52 6.28
C GLY A 271 21.30 -14.82 5.80
N ASP A 272 22.62 -14.81 5.73
CA ASP A 272 23.48 -15.95 5.38
C ASP A 272 23.43 -17.07 6.45
N ASP A 273 24.29 -18.09 6.31
CA ASP A 273 24.34 -19.32 7.14
C ASP A 273 22.98 -20.00 7.38
N TRP A 274 22.17 -20.07 6.32
CA TRP A 274 20.82 -20.66 6.37
C TRP A 274 19.92 -20.09 7.48
N LEU A 275 20.02 -18.77 7.77
CA LEU A 275 19.32 -18.08 8.87
C LEU A 275 17.90 -18.59 9.14
N LEU A 276 17.03 -18.64 8.12
CA LEU A 276 15.64 -19.10 8.27
C LEU A 276 15.53 -20.49 8.91
N ILE A 277 16.40 -21.42 8.51
CA ILE A 277 16.41 -22.79 9.04
C ILE A 277 17.04 -22.85 10.42
N ASN A 278 18.21 -22.22 10.60
CA ASN A 278 18.87 -22.17 11.91
C ASN A 278 17.94 -21.56 12.96
N ARG A 279 17.25 -20.47 12.61
CA ARG A 279 16.28 -19.80 13.47
C ARG A 279 15.06 -20.68 13.77
N TRP A 280 14.54 -21.41 12.79
CA TRP A 280 13.47 -22.38 13.08
C TRP A 280 13.93 -23.56 13.97
N ASP A 281 15.15 -24.06 13.79
CA ASP A 281 15.73 -25.11 14.64
C ASP A 281 15.98 -24.61 16.08
N GLU A 282 16.37 -23.35 16.26
CA GLU A 282 16.45 -22.65 17.56
C GLU A 282 15.06 -22.54 18.22
N LEU A 283 14.07 -22.04 17.50
CA LEU A 283 12.72 -21.82 18.02
C LEU A 283 12.00 -23.14 18.33
N PHE A 284 12.36 -24.23 17.65
CA PHE A 284 11.94 -25.58 18.03
C PHE A 284 12.56 -26.03 19.37
N GLN A 285 13.83 -25.72 19.65
CA GLN A 285 14.46 -25.99 20.95
C GLN A 285 13.89 -25.10 22.08
N LEU A 286 13.53 -23.84 21.77
CA LEU A 286 12.86 -22.95 22.71
C LEU A 286 11.35 -23.21 22.85
N ARG A 287 10.77 -24.10 22.05
CA ARG A 287 9.32 -24.30 21.87
C ARG A 287 8.55 -24.27 23.18
N ASP A 288 8.98 -25.01 24.19
CA ASP A 288 8.19 -25.18 25.42
C ASP A 288 8.17 -23.91 26.29
N GLN A 289 9.13 -22.99 26.10
CA GLN A 289 9.20 -21.68 26.74
C GLN A 289 8.44 -20.58 25.98
N LEU A 290 8.11 -20.80 24.70
CA LEU A 290 7.40 -19.86 23.82
C LEU A 290 5.89 -20.16 23.75
N THR A 291 5.09 -19.13 23.48
CA THR A 291 3.66 -19.30 23.12
C THR A 291 3.40 -18.93 21.65
N PHE A 292 4.02 -17.84 21.20
CA PHE A 292 3.84 -17.25 19.88
C PHE A 292 5.18 -17.09 19.17
N VAL A 293 5.21 -17.38 17.87
CA VAL A 293 6.28 -17.01 16.95
C VAL A 293 5.67 -16.25 15.79
N GLU A 294 6.28 -15.16 15.35
CA GLU A 294 5.76 -14.31 14.26
C GLU A 294 6.70 -14.30 13.06
N MET A 295 6.19 -14.64 11.88
CA MET A 295 6.92 -14.55 10.62
C MET A 295 6.89 -13.11 10.11
N VAL A 296 8.06 -12.49 9.96
CA VAL A 296 8.21 -11.13 9.43
C VAL A 296 8.89 -11.20 8.05
N THR A 297 8.23 -10.82 6.96
CA THR A 297 6.81 -10.40 6.80
C THR A 297 6.17 -11.09 5.59
N TRP A 298 4.88 -10.85 5.31
CA TRP A 298 4.27 -11.30 4.07
C TRP A 298 4.74 -10.48 2.87
N ASN A 299 4.86 -9.16 3.01
CA ASN A 299 4.89 -8.21 1.89
C ASN A 299 5.72 -6.93 2.13
N ASP A 300 6.69 -6.89 3.05
CA ASP A 300 7.63 -5.76 3.11
C ASP A 300 8.75 -5.87 2.07
N TYR A 301 8.42 -5.45 0.86
CA TYR A 301 9.35 -5.35 -0.27
C TYR A 301 10.46 -4.31 -0.05
N GLY A 302 10.27 -3.33 0.84
CA GLY A 302 11.26 -2.30 1.13
C GLY A 302 12.40 -2.79 2.03
N GLU A 303 12.13 -3.80 2.86
CA GLU A 303 13.07 -4.35 3.85
C GLU A 303 13.57 -5.76 3.49
N SER A 304 13.05 -6.34 2.40
CA SER A 304 13.44 -7.63 1.82
C SER A 304 13.23 -8.84 2.73
N ASP A 305 12.30 -8.76 3.68
CA ASP A 305 11.96 -9.86 4.58
C ASP A 305 10.67 -10.62 4.19
N TYR A 306 10.05 -10.20 3.08
CA TYR A 306 8.80 -10.76 2.57
C TYR A 306 8.89 -12.27 2.26
N PHE A 307 7.84 -13.01 2.58
CA PHE A 307 7.63 -14.41 2.19
C PHE A 307 6.68 -14.57 1.00
N GLY A 308 5.76 -13.62 0.81
CA GLY A 308 4.66 -13.69 -0.15
C GLY A 308 5.07 -13.41 -1.61
N PRO A 309 4.12 -13.51 -2.55
CA PRO A 309 4.31 -13.03 -3.91
C PRO A 309 4.51 -11.51 -3.95
N PHE A 310 5.09 -10.99 -5.03
CA PHE A 310 5.24 -9.55 -5.24
C PHE A 310 3.94 -8.96 -5.78
N GLU A 311 3.10 -8.44 -4.88
CA GLU A 311 1.75 -7.94 -5.16
C GLU A 311 1.48 -6.63 -4.40
N GLY A 312 0.62 -5.77 -4.94
CA GLY A 312 0.19 -4.54 -4.26
C GLY A 312 1.04 -3.31 -4.60
N ALA A 313 1.35 -2.50 -3.59
CA ALA A 313 2.24 -1.36 -3.68
C ALA A 313 3.54 -1.62 -2.90
N GLN A 314 4.63 -0.98 -3.32
CA GLN A 314 5.92 -1.01 -2.63
C GLN A 314 6.36 0.42 -2.28
N PRO A 315 7.23 0.62 -1.26
CA PRO A 315 7.81 1.92 -0.96
C PRO A 315 8.51 2.53 -2.18
N ALA A 316 8.30 3.83 -2.41
CA ALA A 316 8.82 4.52 -3.60
C ALA A 316 10.36 4.50 -3.63
N GLY A 317 10.93 4.01 -4.75
CA GLY A 317 12.37 3.79 -4.92
C GLY A 317 12.81 2.33 -4.76
N THR A 318 11.96 1.45 -4.25
CA THR A 318 12.23 0.00 -4.18
C THR A 318 12.36 -0.59 -5.58
N TYR A 319 13.53 -1.15 -5.90
CA TYR A 319 13.78 -1.86 -7.16
C TYR A 319 14.34 -3.29 -6.97
N TRP A 320 14.80 -3.62 -5.76
CA TRP A 320 15.51 -4.87 -5.45
C TRP A 320 14.61 -6.07 -5.18
N ALA A 321 13.31 -5.86 -4.93
CA ALA A 321 12.34 -6.92 -4.68
C ALA A 321 11.70 -7.45 -5.97
N GLN A 322 11.56 -6.62 -7.01
CA GLN A 322 10.89 -7.03 -8.24
C GLN A 322 11.73 -8.06 -9.01
N ASN A 323 11.15 -9.23 -9.29
CA ASN A 323 11.80 -10.42 -9.85
C ASN A 323 12.77 -11.17 -8.88
N TYR A 324 12.72 -10.86 -7.58
CA TYR A 324 13.42 -11.60 -6.53
C TYR A 324 12.38 -12.32 -5.65
N PRO A 325 11.78 -13.42 -6.11
CA PRO A 325 10.73 -14.11 -5.36
C PRO A 325 11.30 -14.82 -4.13
N HIS A 326 10.60 -14.73 -3.00
CA HIS A 326 10.91 -15.45 -1.77
C HIS A 326 9.93 -16.61 -1.50
N THR A 327 8.91 -16.79 -2.34
CA THR A 327 7.79 -17.74 -2.14
C THR A 327 8.21 -19.20 -2.00
N ALA A 328 9.40 -19.59 -2.45
CA ALA A 328 9.98 -20.90 -2.16
C ALA A 328 10.12 -21.16 -0.65
N TRP A 329 10.43 -20.13 0.16
CA TRP A 329 10.52 -20.24 1.62
C TRP A 329 9.18 -20.49 2.32
N ILE A 330 8.02 -20.29 1.65
CA ILE A 330 6.70 -20.61 2.19
C ILE A 330 6.61 -22.12 2.52
N SER A 331 6.89 -22.97 1.53
CA SER A 331 6.81 -24.43 1.69
C SER A 331 7.95 -25.01 2.54
N LEU A 332 9.14 -24.40 2.50
CA LEU A 332 10.22 -24.71 3.44
C LEU A 332 9.79 -24.42 4.89
N SER A 333 9.17 -23.27 5.15
CA SER A 333 8.72 -22.88 6.49
C SER A 333 7.59 -23.76 7.01
N GLN A 334 6.70 -24.25 6.14
CA GLN A 334 5.58 -25.14 6.51
C GLN A 334 6.03 -26.37 7.30
N TYR A 335 7.20 -26.95 6.96
CA TYR A 335 7.82 -28.05 7.70
C TYR A 335 8.15 -27.67 9.16
N TYR A 336 8.75 -26.49 9.38
CA TYR A 336 9.14 -25.99 10.70
C TYR A 336 7.96 -25.44 11.51
N ILE A 337 6.99 -24.79 10.86
CA ILE A 337 5.70 -24.38 11.47
C ILE A 337 4.99 -25.62 12.03
N THR A 338 4.94 -26.70 11.25
CA THR A 338 4.39 -27.99 11.69
C THR A 338 5.18 -28.55 12.88
N ALA A 339 6.51 -28.50 12.84
CA ALA A 339 7.37 -28.96 13.93
C ALA A 339 7.15 -28.15 15.22
N TYR A 340 7.24 -26.83 15.17
CA TYR A 340 7.03 -25.93 16.31
C TYR A 340 5.63 -26.08 16.92
N LYS A 341 4.59 -26.27 16.09
CA LYS A 341 3.22 -26.45 16.59
C LYS A 341 3.03 -27.82 17.25
N THR A 342 3.40 -28.90 16.57
CA THR A 342 3.15 -30.28 17.06
C THR A 342 4.14 -30.79 18.11
N GLY A 343 5.36 -30.25 18.13
CA GLY A 343 6.48 -30.80 18.92
C GLY A 343 7.26 -31.92 18.22
N ALA A 344 6.98 -32.21 16.94
CA ALA A 344 7.72 -33.19 16.15
C ALA A 344 7.86 -32.76 14.68
N TYR A 345 9.06 -32.87 14.12
CA TYR A 345 9.27 -32.62 12.69
C TYR A 345 8.44 -33.61 11.84
N PRO A 346 7.70 -33.14 10.83
CA PRO A 346 6.88 -34.01 9.98
C PRO A 346 7.75 -34.84 9.02
N THR A 347 7.24 -35.99 8.59
CA THR A 347 7.91 -36.83 7.59
C THR A 347 8.09 -36.07 6.27
N ILE A 348 9.32 -35.97 5.77
CA ILE A 348 9.59 -35.50 4.40
C ILE A 348 9.10 -36.54 3.40
N THR A 349 8.07 -36.21 2.63
CA THR A 349 7.43 -37.10 1.63
C THR A 349 7.72 -36.74 0.18
N GLN A 350 8.34 -35.59 -0.08
CA GLN A 350 8.72 -35.11 -1.42
C GLN A 350 10.19 -34.71 -1.42
N ASP A 351 10.94 -35.12 -2.44
CA ASP A 351 12.32 -34.68 -2.63
C ASP A 351 12.34 -33.28 -3.26
N VAL A 352 13.02 -32.32 -2.62
CA VAL A 352 13.10 -30.89 -3.02
C VAL A 352 14.49 -30.34 -2.73
N VAL A 353 15.00 -29.46 -3.60
CA VAL A 353 16.15 -28.58 -3.30
C VAL A 353 15.69 -27.13 -3.31
N TYR A 354 15.55 -26.54 -2.12
CA TYR A 354 15.43 -25.10 -1.95
C TYR A 354 16.80 -24.44 -2.15
N TRP A 355 16.88 -23.30 -2.81
CA TRP A 355 18.14 -22.60 -3.06
C TRP A 355 17.97 -21.08 -3.10
N TRP A 356 18.99 -20.32 -2.68
CA TRP A 356 18.99 -18.86 -2.77
C TRP A 356 20.41 -18.26 -2.89
N SER A 357 20.50 -17.12 -3.58
CA SER A 357 21.74 -16.40 -3.83
C SER A 357 21.48 -14.91 -4.04
N ARG A 358 22.43 -14.06 -3.63
CA ARG A 358 22.50 -12.66 -4.06
C ARG A 358 22.87 -12.59 -5.55
N PRO A 359 22.46 -11.54 -6.30
CA PRO A 359 22.74 -11.39 -7.73
C PRO A 359 24.16 -10.93 -8.05
N HIS A 360 24.99 -10.58 -7.06
CA HIS A 360 26.38 -10.21 -7.25
C HIS A 360 27.23 -10.53 -5.99
N PRO A 361 28.56 -10.68 -6.11
CA PRO A 361 29.45 -10.75 -4.97
C PRO A 361 29.29 -9.55 -4.01
N ALA A 362 29.48 -9.76 -2.71
CA ALA A 362 29.37 -8.72 -1.67
C ALA A 362 30.36 -7.55 -1.87
N LEU A 363 31.52 -7.83 -2.48
CA LEU A 363 32.52 -6.80 -2.81
C LEU A 363 32.42 -6.27 -4.25
N ALA A 364 31.45 -6.72 -5.06
CA ALA A 364 31.22 -6.17 -6.39
C ALA A 364 30.95 -4.65 -6.34
N THR A 365 31.36 -3.91 -7.36
CA THR A 365 31.15 -2.45 -7.46
C THR A 365 30.09 -2.17 -8.52
N ALA A 366 29.05 -1.41 -8.16
CA ALA A 366 28.00 -1.02 -9.10
C ALA A 366 28.47 0.10 -10.06
N THR A 367 27.98 0.09 -11.30
CA THR A 367 28.37 1.08 -12.33
C THR A 367 27.57 2.37 -12.32
N SER A 368 26.38 2.38 -11.75
CA SER A 368 25.39 3.47 -11.85
C SER A 368 24.59 3.66 -10.56
N ASP A 369 25.24 3.49 -9.41
CA ASP A 369 24.66 3.63 -8.08
C ASP A 369 25.09 4.94 -7.41
N SER A 370 24.13 5.69 -6.88
CA SER A 370 24.35 7.00 -6.24
C SER A 370 24.25 6.98 -4.70
N LEU A 371 23.80 5.88 -4.09
CA LEU A 371 23.70 5.73 -2.64
C LEU A 371 24.95 5.03 -2.06
N GLY A 372 25.62 4.20 -2.86
CA GLY A 372 26.74 3.39 -2.41
C GLY A 372 26.28 2.10 -1.71
N ARG A 373 27.26 1.24 -1.36
CA ARG A 373 26.97 -0.04 -0.70
C ARG A 373 26.20 0.17 0.62
N PRO A 374 25.23 -0.69 0.95
CA PRO A 374 24.51 -0.63 2.23
C PRO A 374 25.47 -0.80 3.41
N THR A 375 25.15 -0.21 4.56
CA THR A 375 25.86 -0.53 5.81
C THR A 375 25.71 -2.03 6.12
N GLY A 376 26.78 -2.70 6.57
CA GLY A 376 26.79 -4.15 6.80
C GLY A 376 27.08 -5.00 5.56
N TYR A 377 27.27 -4.42 4.37
CA TYR A 377 27.55 -5.17 3.12
C TYR A 377 28.68 -6.20 3.22
N ASN A 378 29.67 -5.94 4.08
CA ASN A 378 30.85 -6.78 4.25
C ASN A 378 30.64 -7.98 5.21
N TRP A 379 29.45 -8.11 5.79
CA TRP A 379 29.01 -9.29 6.56
C TRP A 379 28.40 -10.38 5.66
N ALA A 380 28.22 -10.07 4.36
CA ALA A 380 27.51 -10.91 3.42
C ALA A 380 28.44 -11.99 2.82
N ASP A 381 28.17 -13.26 3.13
CA ASP A 381 28.98 -14.44 2.79
C ASP A 381 28.70 -14.89 1.34
N ASP A 382 29.69 -14.87 0.45
CA ASP A 382 29.49 -15.10 -1.00
C ASP A 382 29.31 -16.59 -1.37
N TYR A 383 28.10 -17.10 -1.17
CA TYR A 383 27.66 -18.46 -1.54
C TYR A 383 26.30 -18.48 -2.26
N LEU A 384 26.10 -19.50 -3.09
CA LEU A 384 24.78 -20.10 -3.32
C LEU A 384 24.45 -20.98 -2.12
N TRP A 385 23.40 -20.63 -1.39
CA TRP A 385 22.87 -21.42 -0.28
C TRP A 385 21.78 -22.37 -0.79
N ALA A 386 21.67 -23.55 -0.17
CA ALA A 386 20.61 -24.50 -0.48
C ALA A 386 20.26 -25.39 0.72
N ALA A 387 19.03 -25.92 0.70
CA ALA A 387 18.54 -26.93 1.61
C ALA A 387 17.88 -28.08 0.83
N ALA A 388 18.51 -29.25 0.86
CA ALA A 388 18.00 -30.45 0.20
C ALA A 388 17.16 -31.29 1.18
N PHE A 389 15.86 -31.32 0.94
CA PHE A 389 14.89 -32.17 1.62
C PHE A 389 14.89 -33.53 0.89
N CYS A 390 15.37 -34.58 1.55
CA CYS A 390 15.52 -35.90 0.93
C CYS A 390 14.67 -36.97 1.64
N THR A 391 13.80 -37.64 0.87
CA THR A 391 12.89 -38.72 1.33
C THR A 391 13.58 -40.07 1.54
N SER A 392 14.83 -40.18 1.09
CA SER A 392 15.78 -41.27 1.35
C SER A 392 17.18 -40.80 0.93
N THR A 393 18.23 -41.57 1.20
CA THR A 393 19.62 -41.18 0.86
C THR A 393 19.76 -40.67 -0.57
N CYS A 394 20.35 -39.49 -0.72
CA CYS A 394 20.43 -38.73 -1.95
C CYS A 394 21.84 -38.21 -2.23
N THR A 395 22.09 -37.80 -3.47
CA THR A 395 23.29 -37.09 -3.90
C THR A 395 22.84 -35.84 -4.65
N VAL A 396 23.30 -34.66 -4.24
CA VAL A 396 22.94 -33.37 -4.86
C VAL A 396 24.18 -32.76 -5.51
N THR A 397 24.07 -32.31 -6.76
CA THR A 397 25.07 -31.45 -7.41
C THR A 397 24.49 -30.04 -7.50
N LEU A 398 25.23 -29.08 -6.96
CA LEU A 398 24.97 -27.65 -7.15
C LEU A 398 25.98 -27.11 -8.16
N THR A 399 25.53 -26.22 -9.03
CA THR A 399 26.35 -25.45 -9.97
C THR A 399 25.90 -24.00 -9.96
N LEU A 400 26.86 -23.07 -9.99
CA LEU A 400 26.63 -21.64 -10.19
C LEU A 400 27.81 -21.09 -10.99
N GLY A 401 27.57 -20.71 -12.25
CA GLY A 401 28.63 -20.22 -13.13
C GLY A 401 29.75 -21.26 -13.32
N SER A 402 30.97 -20.92 -12.90
CA SER A 402 32.13 -21.82 -12.89
C SER A 402 32.24 -22.70 -11.64
N SER A 403 31.51 -22.39 -10.55
CA SER A 403 31.49 -23.21 -9.35
C SER A 403 30.61 -24.43 -9.55
N THR A 404 31.08 -25.62 -9.17
CA THR A 404 30.25 -26.83 -9.08
C THR A 404 30.74 -27.76 -7.98
N GLN A 405 29.82 -28.38 -7.24
CA GLN A 405 30.12 -29.30 -6.15
C GLN A 405 29.05 -30.38 -6.03
N THR A 406 29.47 -31.62 -5.80
CA THR A 406 28.56 -32.76 -5.57
C THR A 406 28.66 -33.22 -4.12
N PHE A 407 27.53 -33.21 -3.44
CA PHE A 407 27.31 -33.63 -2.06
C PHE A 407 26.70 -35.05 -2.10
N SER A 408 27.52 -36.06 -1.81
CA SER A 408 27.12 -37.48 -1.93
C SER A 408 26.73 -38.07 -0.59
N ASN A 409 25.87 -39.09 -0.61
CA ASN A 409 25.43 -39.84 0.57
C ASN A 409 24.71 -38.98 1.64
N LEU A 410 24.03 -37.91 1.20
CA LEU A 410 23.21 -37.09 2.08
C LEU A 410 22.08 -37.95 2.68
N PRO A 411 21.88 -37.98 4.01
CA PRO A 411 20.86 -38.78 4.65
C PRO A 411 19.42 -38.32 4.35
N TYR A 412 18.47 -39.16 4.75
CA TYR A 412 17.08 -38.74 4.95
C TYR A 412 17.01 -37.53 5.87
N GLY A 413 16.17 -36.55 5.54
CA GLY A 413 15.99 -35.33 6.32
C GLY A 413 16.31 -34.05 5.52
N VAL A 414 16.51 -32.95 6.24
CA VAL A 414 16.93 -31.67 5.67
C VAL A 414 18.45 -31.57 5.71
N ASN A 415 19.07 -31.33 4.56
CA ASN A 415 20.51 -31.23 4.40
C ASN A 415 20.90 -29.80 4.01
N LYS A 416 21.67 -29.11 4.87
CA LYS A 416 22.17 -27.75 4.65
C LYS A 416 23.39 -27.78 3.72
N LEU A 417 23.29 -27.19 2.52
CA LEU A 417 24.31 -27.22 1.45
C LEU A 417 24.70 -25.79 1.06
N LYS A 418 25.97 -25.54 0.73
CA LYS A 418 26.43 -24.26 0.16
C LYS A 418 27.56 -24.45 -0.86
N LEU A 419 27.56 -23.62 -1.89
CA LEU A 419 28.52 -23.61 -2.99
C LEU A 419 29.10 -22.19 -3.15
N PRO A 420 30.42 -21.98 -3.26
CA PRO A 420 31.00 -20.65 -3.43
C PRO A 420 30.40 -19.90 -4.63
N LEU A 421 30.02 -18.64 -4.43
CA LEU A 421 29.36 -17.82 -5.43
C LEU A 421 30.30 -17.50 -6.60
N ALA A 422 29.81 -17.69 -7.82
CA ALA A 422 30.53 -17.36 -9.05
C ALA A 422 29.59 -16.80 -10.13
N VAL A 423 30.16 -16.09 -11.09
CA VAL A 423 29.42 -15.36 -12.12
C VAL A 423 28.82 -16.33 -13.15
N GLY A 424 27.51 -16.26 -13.36
CA GLY A 424 26.78 -17.13 -14.29
C GLY A 424 25.41 -17.58 -13.78
N THR A 425 24.87 -18.65 -14.38
CA THR A 425 23.55 -19.21 -14.05
C THR A 425 23.63 -20.35 -13.03
N VAL A 426 22.52 -20.61 -12.34
CA VAL A 426 22.37 -21.74 -11.41
C VAL A 426 22.05 -23.03 -12.18
N GLY A 427 22.49 -24.17 -11.65
CA GLY A 427 22.08 -25.51 -12.05
C GLY A 427 21.98 -26.44 -10.83
N ILE A 428 20.90 -27.21 -10.75
CA ILE A 428 20.55 -28.06 -9.61
C ILE A 428 20.27 -29.48 -10.10
N LYS A 429 20.94 -30.48 -9.52
CA LYS A 429 20.69 -31.89 -9.81
C LYS A 429 20.57 -32.70 -8.52
N MET A 430 19.59 -33.61 -8.47
CA MET A 430 19.52 -34.63 -7.41
C MET A 430 19.47 -36.02 -8.05
N VAL A 431 20.26 -36.95 -7.49
CA VAL A 431 20.35 -38.36 -7.87
C VAL A 431 20.04 -39.21 -6.64
N LYS A 432 19.27 -40.28 -6.82
CA LYS A 432 18.91 -41.25 -5.78
C LYS A 432 19.16 -42.65 -6.31
N GLY A 433 20.12 -43.36 -5.70
CA GLY A 433 20.73 -44.54 -6.33
C GLY A 433 21.36 -44.17 -7.68
N SER A 434 20.90 -44.80 -8.76
CA SER A 434 21.26 -44.45 -10.14
C SER A 434 20.32 -43.44 -10.81
N THR A 435 19.17 -43.14 -10.22
CA THR A 435 18.10 -42.36 -10.86
C THR A 435 18.30 -40.87 -10.62
N THR A 436 18.40 -40.07 -11.68
CA THR A 436 18.33 -38.60 -11.56
C THR A 436 16.86 -38.20 -11.40
N VAL A 437 16.53 -37.53 -10.30
CA VAL A 437 15.15 -37.16 -9.93
C VAL A 437 14.89 -35.65 -10.03
N ILE A 438 15.94 -34.83 -9.94
CA ILE A 438 15.94 -33.40 -10.27
C ILE A 438 17.10 -33.16 -11.25
N ASN A 439 16.87 -32.40 -12.30
CA ASN A 439 17.91 -31.95 -13.24
C ASN A 439 17.45 -30.62 -13.88
N ALA A 440 17.59 -29.53 -13.13
CA ALA A 440 17.09 -28.21 -13.47
C ALA A 440 18.24 -27.23 -13.76
N SER A 441 17.99 -26.31 -14.69
CA SER A 441 18.81 -25.11 -14.92
C SER A 441 17.88 -23.90 -14.82
N PRO A 442 17.66 -23.35 -13.61
CA PRO A 442 16.66 -22.31 -13.40
C PRO A 442 16.91 -21.06 -14.24
N THR A 443 15.84 -20.47 -14.76
CA THR A 443 15.88 -19.26 -15.60
C THR A 443 15.33 -18.06 -14.83
N GLY A 444 15.66 -16.85 -15.28
CA GLY A 444 15.28 -15.60 -14.60
C GLY A 444 16.27 -15.10 -13.55
N PHE A 445 17.23 -15.92 -13.13
CA PHE A 445 18.31 -15.53 -12.21
C PHE A 445 19.70 -15.84 -12.76
N SER A 446 20.64 -14.92 -12.56
CA SER A 446 22.08 -15.12 -12.77
C SER A 446 22.88 -14.16 -11.88
N VAL A 447 24.08 -14.60 -11.50
CA VAL A 447 25.04 -13.78 -10.75
C VAL A 447 25.91 -13.01 -11.73
N VAL A 448 26.05 -11.70 -11.52
CA VAL A 448 26.88 -10.79 -12.33
C VAL A 448 28.13 -10.32 -11.58
N ALA A 449 29.23 -10.09 -12.30
CA ALA A 449 30.46 -9.56 -11.74
C ALA A 449 30.34 -8.09 -11.28
N THR A 450 29.54 -7.32 -12.03
CA THR A 450 29.43 -5.87 -11.91
C THR A 450 27.96 -5.48 -12.11
N PRO A 451 27.21 -5.17 -11.05
CA PRO A 451 25.80 -4.78 -11.17
C PRO A 451 25.65 -3.33 -11.66
N SER A 452 24.45 -2.94 -12.09
CA SER A 452 24.12 -1.53 -12.37
C SER A 452 23.90 -0.73 -11.08
N GLN A 453 23.22 -1.33 -10.11
CA GLN A 453 22.91 -0.78 -8.79
C GLN A 453 23.06 -1.88 -7.73
N TYR A 454 23.27 -1.53 -6.47
CA TYR A 454 23.48 -2.52 -5.41
C TYR A 454 22.20 -3.28 -5.04
N ASN A 455 22.23 -4.61 -5.13
CA ASN A 455 21.14 -5.45 -4.67
C ASN A 455 21.68 -6.60 -3.80
N TYR A 456 21.50 -6.48 -2.49
CA TYR A 456 21.84 -7.52 -1.52
C TYR A 456 20.64 -8.39 -1.13
N ASN A 457 19.49 -8.21 -1.78
CA ASN A 457 18.38 -9.15 -1.72
C ASN A 457 18.76 -10.49 -2.38
N VAL A 458 17.97 -11.53 -2.18
CA VAL A 458 18.20 -12.86 -2.75
C VAL A 458 17.08 -13.29 -3.68
N PHE A 459 17.44 -14.06 -4.71
CA PHE A 459 16.45 -14.85 -5.44
C PHE A 459 16.30 -16.19 -4.70
N VAL A 460 15.07 -16.64 -4.41
CA VAL A 460 14.82 -17.94 -3.75
C VAL A 460 14.05 -18.86 -4.70
N GLY A 461 14.65 -19.98 -5.07
CA GLY A 461 14.06 -21.03 -5.89
C GLY A 461 13.82 -22.34 -5.14
N ALA A 462 13.06 -23.24 -5.77
CA ALA A 462 12.79 -24.58 -5.25
C ALA A 462 12.61 -25.58 -6.40
N GLU A 463 13.55 -26.52 -6.52
CA GLU A 463 13.48 -27.57 -7.53
C GLU A 463 12.88 -28.83 -6.92
N THR A 464 11.73 -29.27 -7.43
CA THR A 464 10.98 -30.42 -6.90
C THR A 464 11.16 -31.65 -7.80
N ALA A 465 11.41 -32.81 -7.20
CA ALA A 465 11.60 -34.06 -7.95
C ALA A 465 10.33 -34.50 -8.69
N SER A 466 10.47 -34.77 -10.00
CA SER A 466 9.40 -35.24 -10.85
C SER A 466 9.01 -36.69 -10.53
N ILE A 467 7.72 -36.98 -10.35
CA ILE A 467 7.23 -38.35 -10.16
C ILE A 467 7.44 -39.14 -11.46
N ALA A 468 8.39 -40.07 -11.45
CA ALA A 468 8.74 -40.90 -12.60
C ALA A 468 7.69 -42.00 -12.85
N VAL A 469 6.60 -41.66 -13.55
CA VAL A 469 5.64 -42.62 -14.11
C VAL A 469 6.38 -43.53 -15.09
N THR A 470 6.75 -44.73 -14.62
CA THR A 470 7.77 -45.58 -15.25
C THR A 470 7.16 -46.47 -16.34
N GLY A 471 6.69 -45.84 -17.42
CA GLY A 471 6.13 -46.49 -18.61
C GLY A 471 7.17 -46.67 -19.72
N THR A 472 8.06 -47.66 -19.60
CA THR A 472 9.09 -47.93 -20.62
C THR A 472 8.51 -48.65 -21.83
N SER A 473 8.62 -48.07 -23.04
CA SER A 473 8.74 -48.86 -24.28
C SER A 473 9.30 -48.07 -25.46
N SER A 474 9.95 -48.76 -26.39
CA SER A 474 10.75 -48.19 -27.48
C SER A 474 10.08 -48.30 -28.86
N THR A 475 10.49 -47.43 -29.79
CA THR A 475 10.03 -47.34 -31.19
C THR A 475 10.09 -48.65 -31.98
N SER A 476 9.02 -48.98 -32.71
CA SER A 476 9.08 -49.75 -33.97
C SER A 476 7.84 -49.50 -34.83
N THR A 477 7.98 -49.44 -36.15
CA THR A 477 6.88 -49.20 -37.10
C THR A 477 6.45 -50.50 -37.77
N SER A 478 5.16 -50.89 -37.69
CA SER A 478 4.57 -51.96 -38.51
C SER A 478 3.05 -51.81 -38.69
N THR A 479 2.64 -52.01 -39.94
CA THR A 479 1.37 -51.58 -40.56
C THR A 479 0.26 -52.65 -40.52
N MET A 480 -0.94 -52.30 -40.02
CA MET A 480 -2.24 -53.02 -40.19
C MET A 480 -2.34 -54.45 -39.58
N THR A 481 -3.50 -55.04 -39.26
CA THR A 481 -4.93 -54.65 -39.38
C THR A 481 -5.77 -55.22 -38.21
N SER A 482 -6.96 -54.65 -37.97
CA SER A 482 -8.21 -55.21 -37.37
C SER A 482 -8.19 -56.61 -36.68
N THR A 483 -8.88 -56.82 -35.56
CA THR A 483 -10.31 -56.50 -35.36
C THR A 483 -10.67 -56.18 -33.90
N SER A 484 -11.74 -55.41 -33.71
CA SER A 484 -12.24 -54.90 -32.43
C SER A 484 -13.16 -55.86 -31.67
N THR A 485 -13.36 -55.58 -30.38
CA THR A 485 -14.71 -55.57 -29.78
C THR A 485 -14.76 -54.38 -28.82
N SER A 486 -15.74 -53.50 -29.01
CA SER A 486 -15.85 -52.21 -28.30
C SER A 486 -16.99 -52.20 -27.30
N VAL A 487 -16.83 -51.48 -26.20
CA VAL A 487 -17.95 -50.90 -25.44
C VAL A 487 -17.80 -49.37 -25.50
N THR A 488 -18.90 -48.68 -25.81
CA THR A 488 -18.87 -47.31 -26.33
C THR A 488 -18.78 -46.24 -25.25
N ALA A 489 -17.83 -45.31 -25.40
CA ALA A 489 -17.90 -43.97 -24.82
C ALA A 489 -18.04 -42.95 -25.96
N THR A 490 -19.11 -42.15 -25.94
CA THR A 490 -19.51 -41.32 -27.09
C THR A 490 -18.64 -40.07 -27.23
N SER A 491 -17.77 -40.05 -28.24
CA SER A 491 -16.91 -38.90 -28.55
C SER A 491 -17.64 -37.81 -29.36
N THR A 492 -18.26 -36.84 -28.71
CA THR A 492 -18.73 -35.60 -29.35
C THR A 492 -17.58 -34.62 -29.54
N SER A 493 -17.00 -34.57 -30.74
CA SER A 493 -15.87 -33.69 -31.07
C SER A 493 -16.30 -32.23 -31.25
N THR A 494 -16.24 -31.43 -30.19
CA THR A 494 -16.37 -29.96 -30.29
C THR A 494 -15.00 -29.32 -30.57
N SER A 495 -14.67 -29.11 -31.84
CA SER A 495 -13.41 -28.46 -32.24
C SER A 495 -13.39 -26.98 -31.85
N PHE A 496 -12.60 -26.67 -30.83
CA PHE A 496 -12.16 -25.31 -30.52
C PHE A 496 -11.04 -24.89 -31.48
N THR A 497 -11.08 -23.62 -31.89
CA THR A 497 -10.10 -22.96 -32.76
C THR A 497 -9.39 -21.86 -31.97
N SER A 498 -8.08 -21.72 -32.15
CA SER A 498 -7.28 -20.68 -31.48
C SER A 498 -7.69 -19.29 -31.92
N VAL A 499 -8.02 -18.42 -30.98
CA VAL A 499 -8.18 -16.97 -31.17
C VAL A 499 -6.83 -16.26 -31.02
N GLY A 500 -5.99 -16.76 -30.11
CA GLY A 500 -4.66 -16.24 -29.83
C GLY A 500 -4.55 -15.63 -28.43
N CYS A 501 -3.50 -14.85 -28.21
CA CYS A 501 -3.25 -14.20 -26.92
C CYS A 501 -4.12 -12.95 -26.79
N VAL A 502 -4.92 -12.83 -25.73
CA VAL A 502 -5.73 -11.62 -25.45
C VAL A 502 -5.41 -11.07 -24.05
N ALA A 503 -5.59 -9.76 -23.86
CA ALA A 503 -5.41 -9.13 -22.56
C ALA A 503 -6.57 -9.43 -21.60
N GLU A 504 -6.23 -9.72 -20.34
CA GLU A 504 -7.17 -9.85 -19.23
C GLU A 504 -7.68 -8.48 -18.72
N GLY A 505 -8.55 -8.52 -17.71
CA GLY A 505 -9.29 -7.36 -17.23
C GLY A 505 -8.53 -6.45 -16.27
N THR A 506 -8.53 -5.14 -16.53
CA THR A 506 -7.89 -4.13 -15.68
C THR A 506 -8.73 -3.66 -14.50
N THR A 507 -10.01 -4.04 -14.39
CA THR A 507 -10.91 -3.65 -13.28
C THR A 507 -11.81 -4.80 -12.81
N GLY A 508 -12.40 -4.66 -11.62
CA GLY A 508 -13.34 -5.65 -11.07
C GLY A 508 -12.69 -7.03 -10.83
N THR A 509 -13.37 -8.10 -11.23
CA THR A 509 -12.89 -9.49 -11.05
C THR A 509 -11.77 -9.90 -12.02
N ARG A 510 -11.17 -8.95 -12.75
CA ARG A 510 -10.00 -9.09 -13.65
C ARG A 510 -10.08 -10.16 -14.76
N ARG A 511 -11.17 -10.92 -14.89
CA ARG A 511 -11.30 -12.04 -15.86
C ARG A 511 -12.17 -11.70 -17.08
N ALA A 512 -11.65 -12.06 -18.25
CA ALA A 512 -12.29 -12.01 -19.56
C ALA A 512 -13.32 -13.14 -19.74
N LEU A 513 -13.02 -14.33 -19.20
CA LEU A 513 -13.93 -15.48 -19.12
C LEU A 513 -14.30 -15.79 -17.67
N THR A 514 -15.58 -15.66 -17.32
CA THR A 514 -16.07 -15.62 -15.93
C THR A 514 -17.02 -16.75 -15.56
N SER A 515 -17.40 -17.65 -16.47
CA SER A 515 -18.54 -18.56 -16.27
C SER A 515 -18.20 -19.87 -15.57
N ALA A 516 -16.99 -20.40 -15.74
CA ALA A 516 -16.45 -21.53 -14.98
C ALA A 516 -14.91 -21.49 -15.03
N ASN A 517 -14.24 -22.04 -14.02
CA ASN A 517 -12.79 -22.14 -13.99
C ASN A 517 -12.31 -23.30 -13.10
N TYR A 518 -11.06 -23.73 -13.29
CA TYR A 518 -10.32 -24.59 -12.36
C TYR A 518 -8.80 -24.45 -12.57
N THR A 519 -8.03 -24.94 -11.61
CA THR A 519 -6.57 -25.02 -11.68
C THR A 519 -6.10 -26.47 -11.56
N ASP A 520 -5.03 -26.81 -12.29
CA ASP A 520 -4.48 -28.17 -12.36
C ASP A 520 -2.99 -28.10 -12.75
N SER A 521 -2.13 -28.80 -12.02
CA SER A 521 -0.67 -28.78 -12.26
C SER A 521 -0.26 -29.41 -13.59
N ALA A 522 -1.12 -30.27 -14.17
CA ALA A 522 -0.98 -30.86 -15.49
C ALA A 522 -1.97 -30.24 -16.51
N MET A 523 -2.21 -28.93 -16.42
CA MET A 523 -3.04 -28.19 -17.38
C MET A 523 -2.45 -28.21 -18.80
N THR A 524 -3.32 -28.37 -19.80
CA THR A 524 -3.02 -28.11 -21.22
C THR A 524 -4.24 -27.45 -21.87
N PRO A 525 -4.11 -26.80 -23.04
CA PRO A 525 -5.24 -26.23 -23.76
C PRO A 525 -6.26 -27.28 -24.16
N ALA A 526 -5.83 -28.50 -24.53
CA ALA A 526 -6.73 -29.62 -24.80
C ALA A 526 -7.53 -30.05 -23.55
N LYS A 527 -6.89 -30.09 -22.37
CA LYS A 527 -7.53 -30.39 -21.08
C LYS A 527 -8.51 -29.28 -20.68
N CYS A 528 -8.17 -28.02 -20.95
CA CYS A 528 -9.04 -26.87 -20.72
C CYS A 528 -10.25 -26.86 -21.68
N GLN A 529 -10.04 -27.04 -22.98
CA GLN A 529 -11.11 -27.14 -23.99
C GLN A 529 -12.07 -28.30 -23.70
N SER A 530 -11.57 -29.42 -23.18
CA SER A 530 -12.39 -30.57 -22.76
C SER A 530 -13.27 -30.24 -21.55
N PHE A 531 -12.75 -29.52 -20.55
CA PHE A 531 -13.54 -29.01 -19.42
C PHE A 531 -14.57 -27.95 -19.88
N CYS A 532 -14.17 -27.04 -20.77
CA CYS A 532 -15.03 -26.02 -21.35
C CYS A 532 -15.97 -26.54 -22.45
N ALA A 533 -16.16 -27.85 -22.62
CA ALA A 533 -16.93 -28.43 -23.73
C ALA A 533 -18.41 -27.97 -23.79
N SER A 534 -18.98 -27.43 -22.70
CA SER A 534 -20.31 -26.80 -22.68
C SER A 534 -20.35 -25.31 -23.07
N TYR A 535 -19.20 -24.63 -23.18
CA TYR A 535 -19.10 -23.17 -23.34
C TYR A 535 -18.67 -22.72 -24.75
N THR A 536 -18.91 -21.46 -25.13
CA THR A 536 -18.46 -20.89 -26.43
C THR A 536 -16.93 -20.77 -26.50
N TYR A 537 -16.33 -20.30 -25.39
CA TYR A 537 -14.91 -19.99 -25.26
C TYR A 537 -14.24 -20.82 -24.17
N ALA A 538 -12.97 -21.12 -24.39
CA ALA A 538 -12.06 -21.75 -23.45
C ALA A 538 -10.74 -20.97 -23.45
N GLY A 539 -10.13 -20.73 -22.31
CA GLY A 539 -8.87 -19.98 -22.22
C GLY A 539 -7.97 -20.50 -21.12
N THR A 540 -6.67 -20.58 -21.40
CA THR A 540 -5.65 -21.01 -20.44
C THR A 540 -4.78 -19.84 -20.00
N GLU A 541 -4.50 -19.76 -18.71
CA GLU A 541 -3.73 -18.68 -18.06
C GLU A 541 -2.70 -19.27 -17.08
N TYR A 542 -1.63 -18.51 -16.81
CA TYR A 542 -0.64 -18.75 -15.76
C TYR A 542 -0.21 -20.22 -15.57
N SER A 543 0.14 -20.88 -16.69
CA SER A 543 0.63 -22.27 -16.77
C SER A 543 -0.35 -23.39 -16.37
N THR A 544 -1.27 -23.13 -15.45
CA THR A 544 -2.02 -24.15 -14.67
C THR A 544 -3.53 -23.89 -14.63
N GLN A 545 -3.99 -22.74 -15.14
CA GLN A 545 -5.36 -22.27 -14.95
C GLN A 545 -6.17 -22.40 -16.24
N CYS A 546 -7.46 -22.72 -16.10
CA CYS A 546 -8.41 -22.80 -17.20
C CYS A 546 -9.68 -22.02 -16.85
N TYR A 547 -10.16 -21.22 -17.81
CA TYR A 547 -11.36 -20.41 -17.71
C TYR A 547 -12.28 -20.67 -18.91
N CYS A 548 -13.59 -20.69 -18.67
CA CYS A 548 -14.62 -20.89 -19.68
C CYS A 548 -15.63 -19.75 -19.66
N GLY A 549 -16.21 -19.43 -20.82
CA GLY A 549 -17.28 -18.44 -20.92
C GLY A 549 -18.08 -18.53 -22.21
N ASN A 550 -19.30 -18.00 -22.19
CA ASN A 550 -20.13 -17.90 -23.40
C ASN A 550 -19.97 -16.56 -24.12
N THR A 551 -19.37 -15.58 -23.45
CA THR A 551 -19.02 -14.23 -23.91
C THR A 551 -17.69 -13.82 -23.28
N ILE A 552 -16.96 -12.90 -23.91
CA ILE A 552 -15.89 -12.15 -23.26
C ILE A 552 -16.56 -10.98 -22.50
N THR A 553 -16.32 -10.86 -21.19
CA THR A 553 -16.96 -9.84 -20.34
C THR A 553 -16.08 -8.62 -20.11
N ASN A 554 -16.62 -7.41 -20.30
CA ASN A 554 -15.94 -6.12 -20.16
C ASN A 554 -15.60 -5.75 -18.69
N ASN A 555 -14.75 -6.54 -18.04
CA ASN A 555 -14.08 -6.21 -16.77
C ASN A 555 -12.78 -5.43 -17.03
N GLY A 556 -12.81 -4.49 -17.98
CA GLY A 556 -11.60 -3.88 -18.57
C GLY A 556 -10.85 -4.76 -19.59
N ALA A 557 -11.26 -6.01 -19.80
CA ALA A 557 -10.69 -6.90 -20.81
C ALA A 557 -11.20 -6.47 -22.20
N THR A 558 -10.30 -6.15 -23.13
CA THR A 558 -10.69 -5.59 -24.45
C THR A 558 -11.05 -6.66 -25.49
N GLY A 559 -10.73 -7.93 -25.23
CA GLY A 559 -10.83 -9.01 -26.21
C GLY A 559 -9.88 -8.87 -27.41
N ALA A 560 -9.01 -7.85 -27.43
CA ALA A 560 -8.08 -7.60 -28.51
C ALA A 560 -6.93 -8.62 -28.49
N VAL A 561 -6.58 -9.16 -29.66
CA VAL A 561 -5.42 -10.04 -29.81
C VAL A 561 -4.14 -9.22 -29.72
N VAL A 562 -3.30 -9.56 -28.75
CA VAL A 562 -1.99 -8.96 -28.50
C VAL A 562 -0.86 -9.86 -29.02
N ALA A 563 0.39 -9.38 -28.94
CA ALA A 563 1.55 -10.18 -29.33
C ALA A 563 1.61 -11.50 -28.54
N SER A 564 1.89 -12.61 -29.24
CA SER A 564 1.96 -13.95 -28.64
C SER A 564 3.05 -14.10 -27.57
N SER A 565 4.07 -13.23 -27.59
CA SER A 565 5.08 -13.05 -26.54
C SER A 565 4.49 -12.80 -25.15
N ASN A 566 3.27 -12.29 -25.07
CA ASN A 566 2.58 -11.97 -23.82
C ASN A 566 1.91 -13.23 -23.22
N CYS A 567 1.69 -14.27 -24.03
CA CYS A 567 1.22 -15.58 -23.59
C CYS A 567 2.39 -16.58 -23.55
N ASN A 568 3.39 -16.24 -22.74
CA ASN A 568 4.67 -16.94 -22.62
C ASN A 568 4.70 -18.05 -21.54
N SER A 569 3.73 -18.11 -20.63
CA SER A 569 3.65 -19.16 -19.60
C SER A 569 3.49 -20.54 -20.27
N LYS A 570 4.35 -21.48 -19.90
CA LYS A 570 4.33 -22.84 -20.43
C LYS A 570 3.30 -23.71 -19.72
N CYS A 571 2.52 -24.51 -20.44
CA CYS A 571 1.49 -25.36 -19.84
C CYS A 571 2.11 -26.42 -18.91
N GLY A 572 1.58 -26.56 -17.70
CA GLY A 572 2.11 -27.50 -16.70
C GLY A 572 2.05 -28.97 -17.12
N GLY A 573 1.08 -29.33 -17.96
CA GLY A 573 0.96 -30.67 -18.56
C GLY A 573 1.71 -30.87 -19.88
N ASP A 574 2.21 -29.81 -20.53
CA ASP A 574 3.04 -29.87 -21.75
C ASP A 574 3.79 -28.56 -21.96
N SER A 575 5.09 -28.54 -21.61
CA SER A 575 5.92 -27.33 -21.69
C SER A 575 6.24 -26.85 -23.11
N SER A 576 5.87 -27.60 -24.16
CA SER A 576 5.91 -27.11 -25.53
C SER A 576 4.82 -26.05 -25.79
N GLN A 577 3.67 -26.17 -25.11
CA GLN A 577 2.46 -25.39 -25.35
C GLN A 577 2.39 -24.13 -24.46
N SER A 578 1.68 -23.09 -24.94
CA SER A 578 1.44 -21.85 -24.18
C SER A 578 0.11 -21.88 -23.43
N CYS A 579 0.15 -21.57 -22.14
CA CYS A 579 -1.00 -21.42 -21.25
C CYS A 579 -1.04 -20.00 -20.67
N GLY A 580 -1.21 -19.02 -21.55
CA GLY A 580 -1.38 -17.61 -21.20
C GLY A 580 -0.12 -16.93 -20.64
N GLY A 581 -0.32 -15.91 -19.82
CA GLY A 581 0.67 -15.09 -19.13
C GLY A 581 0.00 -14.32 -17.98
N SER A 582 0.76 -13.60 -17.15
CA SER A 582 0.28 -13.03 -15.87
C SER A 582 -0.92 -12.07 -15.95
N TYR A 583 -1.21 -11.52 -17.14
CA TYR A 583 -2.41 -10.72 -17.44
C TYR A 583 -2.95 -11.02 -18.84
N TYR A 584 -2.74 -12.26 -19.33
CA TYR A 584 -2.98 -12.62 -20.71
C TYR A 584 -3.53 -14.04 -20.86
N LEU A 585 -4.70 -14.15 -21.49
CA LEU A 585 -5.38 -15.42 -21.72
C LEU A 585 -4.99 -15.95 -23.11
N ASN A 586 -4.52 -17.19 -23.19
CA ASN A 586 -4.41 -17.87 -24.48
C ASN A 586 -5.80 -18.46 -24.81
N LEU A 587 -6.51 -17.81 -25.72
CA LEU A 587 -7.96 -17.96 -25.92
C LEU A 587 -8.31 -18.83 -27.13
N TYR A 588 -9.38 -19.60 -26.98
CA TYR A 588 -9.96 -20.49 -27.98
C TYR A 588 -11.49 -20.30 -28.06
N THR A 589 -12.06 -20.48 -29.25
CA THR A 589 -13.51 -20.37 -29.52
C THR A 589 -14.00 -21.56 -30.35
N LYS A 590 -15.25 -21.98 -30.20
CA LYS A 590 -15.85 -23.01 -31.09
C LYS A 590 -16.08 -22.47 -32.49
N SER A 591 -15.73 -23.26 -33.50
CA SER A 591 -16.05 -22.95 -34.90
C SER A 591 -17.55 -23.03 -35.16
N VAL A 592 -18.15 -21.95 -35.68
CA VAL A 592 -19.54 -21.93 -36.15
C VAL A 592 -19.55 -22.03 -37.68
N SER A 593 -20.02 -23.15 -38.22
CA SER A 593 -20.10 -23.36 -39.67
C SER A 593 -21.34 -22.69 -40.27
N SER A 594 -21.20 -21.46 -40.75
CA SER A 594 -22.21 -20.78 -41.59
C SER A 594 -21.60 -20.40 -42.94
N SER A 595 -21.99 -21.10 -43.99
CA SER A 595 -21.42 -20.98 -45.34
C SER A 595 -22.10 -19.91 -46.20
N SER A 596 -21.33 -18.92 -46.66
CA SER A 596 -21.68 -18.10 -47.84
C SER A 596 -20.42 -17.72 -48.62
N SER A 597 -20.24 -18.32 -49.80
CA SER A 597 -19.07 -18.10 -50.65
C SER A 597 -19.19 -16.86 -51.53
N THR A 598 -18.08 -16.13 -51.72
CA THR A 598 -17.69 -15.60 -53.04
C THR A 598 -16.16 -15.41 -53.09
N LYS A 599 -15.57 -15.78 -54.23
CA LYS A 599 -14.13 -15.74 -54.53
C LYS A 599 -13.88 -14.64 -55.56
N VAL A 600 -13.14 -13.59 -55.22
CA VAL A 600 -12.57 -12.65 -56.20
C VAL A 600 -11.12 -12.28 -55.82
N THR A 601 -10.26 -12.20 -56.83
CA THR A 601 -8.83 -11.87 -56.73
C THR A 601 -8.60 -10.36 -56.63
N SER A 602 -7.44 -9.95 -56.10
CA SER A 602 -6.93 -8.57 -56.15
C SER A 602 -6.85 -7.98 -57.56
N THR A 603 -7.26 -6.71 -57.72
CA THR A 603 -6.65 -5.72 -58.64
C THR A 603 -7.02 -4.32 -58.18
N SER A 604 -6.10 -3.36 -58.34
CA SER A 604 -6.25 -1.96 -57.99
C SER A 604 -6.98 -1.15 -59.06
N THR A 605 -7.85 -0.21 -58.65
CA THR A 605 -8.18 0.97 -59.47
C THR A 605 -8.27 2.20 -58.57
N SER A 606 -7.52 3.24 -58.90
CA SER A 606 -7.55 4.54 -58.24
C SER A 606 -8.67 5.43 -58.77
N THR A 607 -9.38 6.14 -57.90
CA THR A 607 -10.02 7.41 -58.28
C THR A 607 -9.89 8.38 -57.11
N SER A 608 -9.37 9.58 -57.40
CA SER A 608 -9.02 10.61 -56.43
C SER A 608 -10.00 11.80 -56.52
N SER A 609 -9.68 12.88 -55.79
CA SER A 609 -10.52 14.06 -55.53
C SER A 609 -11.62 13.83 -54.47
N SER A 610 -11.86 14.76 -53.53
CA SER A 610 -11.16 16.02 -53.25
C SER A 610 -11.11 16.32 -51.75
N ALA A 611 -10.09 17.07 -51.32
CA ALA A 611 -10.03 17.59 -49.97
C ALA A 611 -11.01 18.75 -49.78
N SER A 612 -11.71 18.78 -48.65
CA SER A 612 -12.33 20.00 -48.12
C SER A 612 -11.66 20.32 -46.78
N SER A 613 -11.02 21.47 -46.71
CA SER A 613 -10.27 21.89 -45.52
C SER A 613 -11.19 22.49 -44.46
N THR A 614 -11.08 22.00 -43.23
CA THR A 614 -11.46 22.76 -42.03
C THR A 614 -10.19 22.96 -41.21
N SER A 615 -9.80 24.21 -41.00
CA SER A 615 -8.52 24.55 -40.36
C SER A 615 -8.57 24.29 -38.86
N SER A 616 -7.81 23.30 -38.39
CA SER A 616 -7.52 23.09 -36.97
C SER A 616 -6.82 24.33 -36.41
N SER A 617 -7.46 25.05 -35.49
CA SER A 617 -6.97 26.33 -34.96
C SER A 617 -5.78 26.21 -33.99
N PHE A 618 -5.18 25.02 -33.87
CA PHE A 618 -4.15 24.68 -32.90
C PHE A 618 -2.78 24.50 -33.56
N SER A 619 -1.74 25.04 -32.92
CA SER A 619 -0.32 24.81 -33.23
C SER A 619 0.29 23.87 -32.19
N SER A 620 1.32 23.09 -32.59
CA SER A 620 2.07 22.24 -31.65
C SER A 620 2.91 23.08 -30.70
N VAL A 621 2.87 22.73 -29.40
CA VAL A 621 3.71 23.31 -28.34
C VAL A 621 4.90 22.39 -28.05
N GLY A 622 4.65 21.08 -27.97
CA GLY A 622 5.68 20.07 -27.71
C GLY A 622 5.26 19.07 -26.62
N CYS A 623 6.21 18.23 -26.22
CA CYS A 623 6.02 17.29 -25.12
C CYS A 623 6.14 18.00 -23.77
N ILE A 624 5.17 17.87 -22.86
CA ILE A 624 5.28 18.34 -21.47
C ILE A 624 5.11 17.18 -20.48
N ALA A 625 5.60 17.35 -19.25
CA ALA A 625 5.30 16.43 -18.16
C ALA A 625 3.87 16.64 -17.61
N GLU A 626 3.22 15.54 -17.23
CA GLU A 626 1.97 15.55 -16.47
C GLU A 626 2.18 15.99 -15.01
N GLY A 627 1.08 16.14 -14.27
CA GLY A 627 1.08 16.65 -12.89
C GLY A 627 1.71 15.70 -11.86
N THR A 628 2.36 16.28 -10.85
CA THR A 628 2.99 15.54 -9.74
C THR A 628 2.09 15.31 -8.53
N THR A 629 0.94 16.01 -8.45
CA THR A 629 0.01 16.01 -7.31
C THR A 629 -1.45 15.83 -7.75
N GLY A 630 -2.37 15.58 -6.81
CA GLY A 630 -3.81 15.47 -7.10
C GLY A 630 -4.12 14.36 -8.10
N THR A 631 -4.97 14.66 -9.09
CA THR A 631 -5.28 13.74 -10.20
C THR A 631 -4.16 13.61 -11.24
N ARG A 632 -3.00 14.24 -11.01
CA ARG A 632 -1.82 14.22 -11.87
C ARG A 632 -2.04 14.73 -13.30
N ARG A 633 -3.12 15.50 -13.57
CA ARG A 633 -3.43 16.01 -14.92
C ARG A 633 -3.03 17.46 -15.15
N ALA A 634 -2.21 17.70 -16.17
CA ALA A 634 -1.81 19.03 -16.64
C ALA A 634 -2.97 19.77 -17.34
N LEU A 635 -3.81 19.05 -18.09
CA LEU A 635 -5.06 19.56 -18.66
C LEU A 635 -6.26 18.93 -17.93
N THR A 636 -7.03 19.76 -17.23
CA THR A 636 -8.12 19.33 -16.32
C THR A 636 -9.52 19.70 -16.83
N GLY A 637 -9.70 19.92 -18.13
CA GLY A 637 -10.99 20.15 -18.77
C GLY A 637 -11.64 18.86 -19.27
N ALA A 638 -12.42 18.94 -20.35
CA ALA A 638 -12.99 17.75 -20.99
C ALA A 638 -11.90 16.78 -21.46
N SER A 639 -12.17 15.48 -21.37
CA SER A 639 -11.28 14.42 -21.83
C SER A 639 -12.05 13.19 -22.29
N TYR A 640 -11.44 12.38 -23.14
CA TYR A 640 -11.99 11.08 -23.59
C TYR A 640 -10.87 10.14 -24.09
N THR A 641 -11.22 8.89 -24.31
CA THR A 641 -10.33 7.86 -24.86
C THR A 641 -10.99 7.19 -26.06
N ASP A 642 -10.22 6.97 -27.12
CA ASP A 642 -10.70 6.43 -28.39
C ASP A 642 -9.57 5.63 -29.06
N SER A 643 -9.86 4.40 -29.50
CA SER A 643 -8.84 3.53 -30.12
C SER A 643 -8.31 4.07 -31.46
N ALA A 644 -9.05 4.97 -32.10
CA ALA A 644 -8.66 5.69 -33.31
C ALA A 644 -8.34 7.17 -32.99
N MET A 645 -7.67 7.45 -31.86
CA MET A 645 -7.21 8.79 -31.51
C MET A 645 -6.12 9.30 -32.46
N THR A 646 -6.18 10.58 -32.81
CA THR A 646 -5.09 11.34 -33.44
C THR A 646 -5.07 12.77 -32.87
N PRO A 647 -3.98 13.54 -33.01
CA PRO A 647 -3.92 14.93 -32.59
C PRO A 647 -5.02 15.78 -33.23
N ALA A 648 -5.30 15.59 -34.52
CA ALA A 648 -6.39 16.29 -35.22
C ALA A 648 -7.78 15.95 -34.64
N LYS A 649 -8.02 14.68 -34.30
CA LYS A 649 -9.27 14.22 -33.67
C LYS A 649 -9.42 14.79 -32.25
N CYS A 650 -8.33 14.89 -31.50
CA CYS A 650 -8.30 15.53 -30.18
C CYS A 650 -8.52 17.05 -30.27
N GLN A 651 -7.84 17.75 -31.18
CA GLN A 651 -8.02 19.20 -31.43
C GLN A 651 -9.46 19.54 -31.85
N SER A 652 -10.11 18.66 -32.61
CA SER A 652 -11.53 18.81 -33.00
C SER A 652 -12.48 18.67 -31.80
N PHE A 653 -12.21 17.73 -30.88
CA PHE A 653 -12.96 17.61 -29.62
C PHE A 653 -12.70 18.80 -28.68
N CYS A 654 -11.44 19.25 -28.57
CA CYS A 654 -11.03 20.38 -27.75
C CYS A 654 -11.32 21.75 -28.39
N ALA A 655 -12.12 21.84 -29.45
CA ALA A 655 -12.34 23.08 -30.21
C ALA A 655 -12.84 24.28 -29.38
N SER A 656 -13.43 24.06 -28.20
CA SER A 656 -13.83 25.12 -27.24
C SER A 656 -12.70 25.59 -26.30
N TYR A 657 -11.62 24.83 -26.12
CA TYR A 657 -10.57 25.07 -25.11
C TYR A 657 -9.34 25.82 -25.67
N THR A 658 -8.47 26.35 -24.80
CA THR A 658 -7.20 26.98 -25.22
C THR A 658 -6.15 25.96 -25.66
N TYR A 659 -6.12 24.81 -24.99
CA TYR A 659 -5.17 23.72 -25.16
C TYR A 659 -5.86 22.38 -25.45
N SER A 660 -5.19 21.55 -26.22
CA SER A 660 -5.52 20.14 -26.45
C SER A 660 -4.24 19.32 -26.37
N GLY A 661 -4.26 18.17 -25.71
CA GLY A 661 -3.11 17.28 -25.64
C GLY A 661 -3.50 15.82 -25.78
N THR A 662 -2.64 15.03 -26.42
CA THR A 662 -2.80 13.58 -26.56
C THR A 662 -1.82 12.82 -25.66
N GLU A 663 -2.31 11.76 -25.03
CA GLU A 663 -1.56 10.90 -24.08
C GLU A 663 -1.82 9.42 -24.39
N TYR A 664 -0.85 8.56 -24.04
CA TYR A 664 -0.97 7.11 -23.99
C TYR A 664 -1.68 6.47 -25.21
N SER A 665 -1.22 6.84 -26.41
CA SER A 665 -1.70 6.41 -27.74
C SER A 665 -3.16 6.76 -28.11
N THR A 666 -4.05 6.91 -27.13
CA THR A 666 -5.51 6.78 -27.29
C THR A 666 -6.30 7.84 -26.55
N GLN A 667 -5.67 8.65 -25.70
CA GLN A 667 -6.34 9.59 -24.80
C GLN A 667 -6.21 11.02 -25.32
N CYS A 668 -7.23 11.83 -25.05
CA CYS A 668 -7.28 13.25 -25.37
C CYS A 668 -7.75 14.03 -24.15
N TYR A 669 -7.03 15.10 -23.85
CA TYR A 669 -7.31 16.02 -22.75
C TYR A 669 -7.37 17.45 -23.27
N CYS A 670 -8.33 18.23 -22.78
CA CYS A 670 -8.50 19.64 -23.11
C CYS A 670 -8.32 20.51 -21.86
N GLY A 671 -7.94 21.78 -22.02
CA GLY A 671 -7.91 22.70 -20.89
C GLY A 671 -7.59 24.14 -21.26
N ASN A 672 -7.70 25.03 -20.28
CA ASN A 672 -7.48 26.48 -20.46
C ASN A 672 -6.27 27.02 -19.68
N SER A 673 -5.60 26.17 -18.90
CA SER A 673 -4.34 26.44 -18.18
C SER A 673 -3.49 25.17 -18.17
N LEU A 674 -2.18 25.32 -17.88
CA LEU A 674 -1.18 24.24 -17.78
C LEU A 674 -0.59 24.11 -16.38
N THR A 675 -0.82 25.08 -15.48
CA THR A 675 -0.20 25.15 -14.14
C THR A 675 -1.09 24.51 -13.07
N ASN A 676 -1.63 23.34 -13.36
CA ASN A 676 -2.51 22.58 -12.46
C ASN A 676 -1.79 21.32 -11.97
N ASN A 677 -2.18 20.79 -10.80
CA ASN A 677 -1.69 19.50 -10.27
C ASN A 677 -0.15 19.37 -10.18
N GLY A 678 0.59 20.48 -10.09
CA GLY A 678 2.06 20.48 -10.08
C GLY A 678 2.73 20.28 -11.44
N ALA A 679 1.97 20.30 -12.55
CA ALA A 679 2.53 20.48 -13.88
C ALA A 679 3.00 21.94 -14.06
N THR A 680 4.13 22.14 -14.72
CA THR A 680 4.75 23.46 -14.93
C THR A 680 4.56 24.02 -16.33
N GLY A 681 4.00 23.22 -17.26
CA GLY A 681 3.99 23.52 -18.70
C GLY A 681 5.38 23.49 -19.36
N THR A 682 6.44 23.06 -18.65
CA THR A 682 7.81 23.00 -19.19
C THR A 682 7.92 21.93 -20.27
N ILE A 683 8.44 22.30 -21.44
CA ILE A 683 8.71 21.37 -22.54
C ILE A 683 9.87 20.44 -22.16
N VAL A 684 9.65 19.14 -22.30
CA VAL A 684 10.63 18.06 -22.05
C VAL A 684 11.07 17.41 -23.37
N ALA A 685 12.00 16.46 -23.29
CA ALA A 685 12.49 15.74 -24.47
C ALA A 685 11.34 15.03 -25.22
N ALA A 686 11.26 15.23 -26.54
CA ALA A 686 10.20 14.66 -27.38
C ALA A 686 10.19 13.11 -27.40
N SER A 687 11.30 12.47 -27.03
CA SER A 687 11.39 11.03 -26.76
C SER A 687 10.39 10.53 -25.71
N ASN A 688 9.96 11.41 -24.82
CA ASN A 688 9.03 11.08 -23.74
C ASN A 688 7.56 11.12 -24.21
N CYS A 689 7.31 11.69 -25.40
CA CYS A 689 6.01 11.68 -26.08
C CYS A 689 6.08 10.87 -27.39
N ASN A 690 6.57 9.63 -27.29
CA ASN A 690 6.82 8.74 -28.43
C ASN A 690 5.72 7.69 -28.69
N ASP A 691 4.69 7.59 -27.84
CA ASP A 691 3.59 6.64 -28.02
C ASP A 691 2.88 6.89 -29.35
N LYS A 692 2.56 5.82 -30.08
CA LYS A 692 1.97 5.91 -31.42
C LYS A 692 0.46 6.08 -31.36
N CYS A 693 -0.06 7.09 -32.06
CA CYS A 693 -1.49 7.35 -32.08
C CYS A 693 -2.28 6.16 -32.62
N GLY A 694 -3.31 5.71 -31.89
CA GLY A 694 -4.11 4.54 -32.27
C GLY A 694 -4.85 4.69 -33.60
N GLY A 695 -5.19 5.92 -33.99
CA GLY A 695 -5.79 6.24 -35.29
C GLY A 695 -4.80 6.48 -36.43
N ASP A 696 -3.51 6.67 -36.13
CA ASP A 696 -2.45 6.85 -37.13
C ASP A 696 -1.06 6.63 -36.51
N SER A 697 -0.47 5.45 -36.73
CA SER A 697 0.84 5.08 -36.18
C SER A 697 2.02 5.88 -36.73
N SER A 698 1.83 6.73 -37.74
CA SER A 698 2.87 7.70 -38.16
C SER A 698 3.02 8.83 -37.13
N GLN A 699 1.93 9.22 -36.45
CA GLN A 699 1.85 10.33 -35.50
C GLN A 699 2.14 9.88 -34.05
N THR A 700 2.44 10.84 -33.16
CA THR A 700 2.67 10.58 -31.73
C THR A 700 1.59 11.18 -30.83
N CYS A 701 1.20 10.43 -29.81
CA CYS A 701 0.12 10.74 -28.88
C CYS A 701 0.60 10.57 -27.43
N GLY A 702 1.60 11.38 -27.06
CA GLY A 702 2.12 11.48 -25.70
C GLY A 702 2.96 10.29 -25.26
N GLY A 703 2.97 10.07 -23.95
CA GLY A 703 3.68 9.02 -23.22
C GLY A 703 2.98 8.78 -21.88
N SER A 704 3.39 7.76 -21.13
CA SER A 704 2.68 7.29 -19.92
C SER A 704 2.54 8.30 -18.76
N TYR A 705 3.31 9.41 -18.79
CA TYR A 705 3.22 10.55 -17.88
C TYR A 705 3.52 11.87 -18.61
N TYR A 706 3.26 11.91 -19.92
CA TYR A 706 3.75 12.97 -20.81
C TYR A 706 2.73 13.33 -21.88
N LEU A 707 2.35 14.60 -21.94
CA LEU A 707 1.30 15.09 -22.82
C LEU A 707 1.91 15.70 -24.08
N ASN A 708 1.53 15.21 -25.26
CA ASN A 708 1.88 15.87 -26.52
C ASN A 708 0.91 17.03 -26.75
N LEU A 709 1.39 18.26 -26.48
CA LEU A 709 0.56 19.44 -26.27
C LEU A 709 0.44 20.34 -27.51
N TYR A 710 -0.76 20.87 -27.72
CA TYR A 710 -1.11 21.84 -28.76
C TYR A 710 -1.91 23.00 -28.15
N SER A 711 -1.75 24.22 -28.69
CA SER A 711 -2.42 25.44 -28.23
C SER A 711 -3.00 26.25 -29.38
N LYS A 712 -4.11 26.97 -29.16
CA LYS A 712 -4.71 27.82 -30.20
C LYS A 712 -3.76 28.92 -30.70
N SER A 713 -3.67 29.07 -32.01
CA SER A 713 -2.86 30.10 -32.67
C SER A 713 -3.42 31.50 -32.39
N GLY A 714 -2.67 32.30 -31.64
CA GLY A 714 -3.06 33.68 -31.28
C GLY A 714 -2.41 34.20 -29.99
N ILE A 715 -1.92 33.31 -29.12
CA ILE A 715 -1.18 33.69 -27.91
C ILE A 715 0.32 33.56 -28.18
N SER A 716 1.04 34.67 -28.08
CA SER A 716 2.51 34.72 -28.18
C SER A 716 3.07 35.56 -27.05
N SER A 717 4.22 35.15 -26.49
CA SER A 717 5.04 35.96 -25.59
C SER A 717 6.50 35.53 -25.71
N SER A 718 7.27 36.37 -26.42
CA SER A 718 8.75 36.43 -26.43
C SER A 718 9.51 35.09 -26.53
N SER A 719 9.82 34.68 -27.76
CA SER A 719 11.04 33.92 -28.05
C SER A 719 12.13 34.88 -28.54
N SER A 720 13.38 34.70 -28.11
CA SER A 720 14.56 35.40 -28.62
C SER A 720 15.51 34.40 -29.28
N THR A 721 15.25 34.09 -30.55
CA THR A 721 16.03 33.17 -31.37
C THR A 721 17.39 33.73 -31.78
N THR A 722 18.42 32.88 -31.89
CA THR A 722 19.47 33.00 -32.91
C THR A 722 19.89 31.59 -33.35
N SER A 723 20.21 31.44 -34.64
CA SER A 723 20.24 30.14 -35.33
C SER A 723 21.58 29.41 -35.31
N SER A 724 21.51 28.11 -35.62
CA SER A 724 22.62 27.16 -35.83
C SER A 724 23.66 27.55 -36.88
N THR A 725 24.89 27.05 -36.73
CA THR A 725 25.75 26.50 -37.81
C THR A 725 26.74 25.48 -37.21
N SER A 726 27.36 24.65 -38.06
CA SER A 726 27.87 23.29 -37.77
C SER A 726 29.35 23.17 -37.31
N THR A 727 29.74 21.89 -37.12
CA THR A 727 31.09 21.29 -37.30
C THR A 727 32.14 21.31 -36.16
N THR A 728 32.37 20.10 -35.63
CA THR A 728 33.68 19.40 -35.51
C THR A 728 34.71 19.82 -34.43
N THR A 729 34.78 18.97 -33.40
CA THR A 729 35.98 18.37 -32.77
C THR A 729 37.26 19.22 -32.58
N THR A 730 37.73 19.39 -31.34
CA THR A 730 38.94 18.70 -30.78
C THR A 730 39.34 19.22 -29.38
N THR A 731 39.84 18.31 -28.55
CA THR A 731 40.47 18.47 -27.22
C THR A 731 41.57 19.55 -27.13
N THR A 732 41.63 20.33 -26.05
CA THR A 732 42.89 20.62 -25.33
C THR A 732 42.70 21.22 -23.93
N THR A 733 43.68 20.97 -23.05
CA THR A 733 43.78 21.47 -21.66
C THR A 733 44.77 22.65 -21.56
N LYS A 734 44.51 23.64 -20.67
CA LYS A 734 45.42 24.04 -19.55
C LYS A 734 45.00 25.34 -18.81
N THR A 735 44.82 25.19 -17.49
CA THR A 735 45.53 25.88 -16.37
C THR A 735 45.65 27.41 -16.28
N THR A 736 45.52 27.92 -15.03
CA THR A 736 45.90 29.26 -14.49
C THR A 736 45.10 30.47 -15.00
N SER A 737 44.89 31.56 -14.23
CA SER A 737 45.48 31.95 -12.93
C SER A 737 44.50 32.73 -12.02
N SER A 738 44.90 32.98 -10.78
CA SER A 738 44.17 33.71 -9.72
C SER A 738 43.99 35.23 -9.95
N THR A 739 42.90 35.79 -9.42
CA THR A 739 42.82 37.17 -8.92
C THR A 739 42.13 37.23 -7.55
N THR A 740 42.38 38.30 -6.80
CA THR A 740 42.11 38.41 -5.35
C THR A 740 41.27 39.65 -5.02
N SER A 741 40.73 39.73 -3.79
CA SER A 741 40.18 40.94 -3.12
C SER A 741 38.74 41.34 -3.56
N THR A 742 37.90 41.99 -2.74
CA THR A 742 37.98 42.40 -1.31
C THR A 742 36.60 42.30 -0.65
N SER A 743 36.55 42.22 0.69
CA SER A 743 35.32 42.29 1.48
C SER A 743 34.62 43.66 1.45
N ALA A 744 33.29 43.68 1.60
CA ALA A 744 32.52 44.83 2.05
C ALA A 744 31.40 44.37 3.01
N SER A 745 31.13 45.14 4.07
CA SER A 745 30.15 44.81 5.11
C SER A 745 28.80 45.50 4.87
N ALA A 746 27.76 45.01 5.55
CA ALA A 746 26.40 45.52 5.46
C ALA A 746 26.21 46.95 6.01
N SER A 747 25.10 47.58 5.63
CA SER A 747 24.36 48.51 6.48
C SER A 747 22.86 48.24 6.36
N SER A 748 22.09 48.67 7.35
CA SER A 748 20.71 48.23 7.59
C SER A 748 19.71 49.39 7.55
N THR A 749 18.46 49.08 7.22
CA THR A 749 17.29 49.91 7.57
C THR A 749 16.31 49.02 8.32
N SER A 750 15.89 49.44 9.51
CA SER A 750 15.22 48.57 10.48
C SER A 750 13.71 48.73 10.55
N SER A 751 13.04 47.64 10.90
CA SER A 751 11.73 47.63 11.55
C SER A 751 11.73 46.42 12.49
N SER A 752 11.36 46.61 13.76
CA SER A 752 11.91 45.81 14.85
C SER A 752 11.09 44.56 15.19
N THR A 753 11.45 43.42 14.60
CA THR A 753 11.26 42.10 15.20
C THR A 753 12.43 41.76 16.14
N SER A 754 12.18 40.95 17.18
CA SER A 754 13.17 40.65 18.23
C SER A 754 14.19 39.56 17.86
N PHE A 755 14.24 39.16 16.59
CA PHE A 755 14.96 37.98 16.12
C PHE A 755 16.19 38.34 15.29
N SER A 756 17.12 37.40 15.17
CA SER A 756 18.31 37.48 14.35
C SER A 756 18.53 36.15 13.63
N TYR A 757 18.89 36.22 12.36
CA TYR A 757 19.13 35.02 11.53
C TYR A 757 20.33 34.23 12.07
N VAL A 758 20.11 32.95 12.34
CA VAL A 758 21.11 32.00 12.85
C VAL A 758 21.83 31.33 11.69
N GLY A 759 21.09 30.97 10.64
CA GLY A 759 21.61 30.26 9.48
C GLY A 759 20.58 29.30 8.89
N CYS A 760 21.02 28.55 7.88
CA CYS A 760 20.29 27.40 7.37
C CYS A 760 20.59 26.21 8.29
N VAL A 761 19.59 25.55 8.86
CA VAL A 761 19.80 24.33 9.67
C VAL A 761 19.08 23.13 9.04
N ALA A 762 19.58 21.93 9.30
CA ALA A 762 18.89 20.71 8.89
C ALA A 762 17.72 20.38 9.82
N GLU A 763 16.62 19.91 9.23
CA GLU A 763 15.53 19.25 9.95
C GLU A 763 15.99 17.89 10.52
N GLY A 764 15.19 17.32 11.42
CA GLY A 764 15.46 16.05 12.10
C GLY A 764 15.35 14.81 11.20
N THR A 765 16.05 13.75 11.59
CA THR A 765 16.21 12.51 10.83
C THR A 765 15.17 11.44 11.15
N THR A 766 14.33 11.63 12.18
CA THR A 766 13.34 10.66 12.67
C THR A 766 11.95 11.28 12.89
N GLY A 767 10.93 10.47 13.21
CA GLY A 767 9.59 10.93 13.57
C GLY A 767 8.97 11.95 12.61
N THR A 768 8.33 12.99 13.17
CA THR A 768 7.78 14.15 12.42
C THR A 768 8.83 15.06 11.77
N ARG A 769 10.13 14.77 11.93
CA ARG A 769 11.29 15.50 11.39
C ARG A 769 11.45 16.97 11.79
N ARG A 770 10.51 17.60 12.50
CA ARG A 770 10.60 19.05 12.78
C ARG A 770 11.66 19.44 13.81
N ALA A 771 12.54 20.38 13.44
CA ALA A 771 13.55 20.95 14.34
C ALA A 771 12.96 21.94 15.36
N LEU A 772 11.83 22.57 15.03
CA LEU A 772 11.03 23.41 15.91
C LEU A 772 9.62 22.82 16.06
N ILE A 773 9.19 22.58 17.30
CA ILE A 773 7.96 21.81 17.65
C ILE A 773 6.90 22.59 18.42
N GLY A 774 6.95 23.93 18.37
CA GLY A 774 5.88 24.80 18.85
C GLY A 774 4.80 24.99 17.79
N ALA A 775 4.25 26.20 17.70
CA ALA A 775 3.27 26.54 16.66
C ALA A 775 3.86 26.44 15.24
N SER A 776 3.00 26.11 14.27
CA SER A 776 3.35 26.08 12.85
C SER A 776 2.25 26.72 11.99
N TYR A 777 2.64 27.43 10.94
CA TYR A 777 1.75 28.19 10.06
C TYR A 777 2.13 27.96 8.60
N THR A 778 1.16 28.02 7.68
CA THR A 778 1.38 28.01 6.23
C THR A 778 0.60 29.17 5.60
N ASP A 779 1.26 29.98 4.79
CA ASP A 779 0.69 31.22 4.23
C ASP A 779 1.29 31.53 2.84
N SER A 780 0.44 31.91 1.89
CA SER A 780 0.85 32.20 0.50
C SER A 780 1.62 33.51 0.33
N ALA A 781 1.71 34.33 1.38
CA ALA A 781 2.52 35.54 1.47
C ALA A 781 3.53 35.44 2.64
N MET A 782 4.03 34.24 2.95
CA MET A 782 5.04 34.03 3.99
C MET A 782 6.36 34.74 3.66
N THR A 783 6.94 35.38 4.67
CA THR A 783 8.30 35.94 4.70
C THR A 783 8.90 35.68 6.09
N PRO A 784 10.23 35.79 6.29
CA PRO A 784 10.83 35.63 7.61
C PRO A 784 10.31 36.65 8.61
N ALA A 785 10.18 37.93 8.23
CA ALA A 785 9.59 38.95 9.10
C ALA A 785 8.14 38.62 9.52
N LYS A 786 7.34 38.03 8.61
CA LYS A 786 6.00 37.53 8.94
C LYS A 786 6.06 36.32 9.89
N CYS A 787 7.00 35.40 9.67
CA CYS A 787 7.21 34.25 10.54
C CYS A 787 7.71 34.64 11.95
N GLU A 788 8.66 35.56 12.06
CA GLU A 788 9.14 36.14 13.32
C GLU A 788 8.02 36.85 14.09
N THR A 789 7.07 37.47 13.38
CA THR A 789 5.86 38.07 13.95
C THR A 789 4.89 37.00 14.46
N LEU A 790 4.63 35.94 13.69
CA LEU A 790 3.81 34.79 14.12
C LEU A 790 4.44 34.05 15.32
N CYS A 791 5.75 33.89 15.31
CA CYS A 791 6.53 33.27 16.38
C CYS A 791 6.91 34.23 17.52
N ALA A 792 6.31 35.41 17.63
CA ALA A 792 6.69 36.41 18.64
C ALA A 792 6.65 35.89 20.09
N GLY A 793 5.86 34.85 20.39
CA GLY A 793 5.84 34.18 21.70
C GLY A 793 7.00 33.22 21.99
N TYR A 794 7.84 32.87 21.01
CA TYR A 794 8.82 31.77 21.09
C TYR A 794 10.29 32.25 21.09
N THR A 795 11.25 31.40 21.49
CA THR A 795 12.70 31.70 21.42
C THR A 795 13.21 31.70 19.98
N TYR A 796 12.68 30.80 19.14
CA TYR A 796 13.08 30.55 17.77
C TYR A 796 11.89 30.64 16.82
N ALA A 797 12.18 31.10 15.61
CA ALA A 797 11.30 31.14 14.45
C ALA A 797 12.05 30.56 13.27
N GLY A 798 11.39 29.93 12.31
CA GLY A 798 12.05 29.46 11.11
C GLY A 798 11.11 29.26 9.93
N THR A 799 11.57 29.61 8.73
CA THR A 799 10.79 29.47 7.50
C THR A 799 11.27 28.29 6.67
N GLU A 800 10.31 27.58 6.08
CA GLU A 800 10.52 26.39 5.26
C GLU A 800 9.62 26.43 4.01
N TYR A 801 9.98 25.65 2.98
CA TYR A 801 9.14 25.31 1.83
C TYR A 801 8.38 26.49 1.20
N SER A 802 9.05 27.65 1.09
CA SER A 802 8.51 28.94 0.58
C SER A 802 7.35 29.58 1.36
N THR A 803 6.47 28.79 1.97
CA THR A 803 5.17 29.20 2.53
C THR A 803 5.01 28.90 4.01
N GLN A 804 5.92 28.11 4.60
CA GLN A 804 5.76 27.56 5.94
C GLN A 804 6.59 28.33 6.97
N CYS A 805 6.10 28.34 8.20
CA CYS A 805 6.73 28.94 9.37
C CYS A 805 6.56 28.01 10.56
N TYR A 806 7.64 27.80 11.31
CA TYR A 806 7.70 26.96 12.51
C TYR A 806 8.30 27.76 13.67
N CYS A 807 7.77 27.57 14.87
CA CYS A 807 8.20 28.26 16.08
C CYS A 807 8.67 27.25 17.13
N GLY A 808 9.57 27.63 18.04
CA GLY A 808 9.99 26.73 19.12
C GLY A 808 10.81 27.42 20.21
N ASN A 809 10.90 26.80 21.38
CA ASN A 809 11.69 27.33 22.51
C ASN A 809 13.06 26.65 22.67
N THR A 810 13.26 25.53 21.99
CA THR A 810 14.50 24.74 21.91
C THR A 810 14.69 24.28 20.46
N ILE A 811 15.93 23.93 20.10
CA ILE A 811 16.26 23.26 18.82
C ILE A 811 16.89 21.91 19.18
N THR A 812 16.05 20.93 19.47
CA THR A 812 16.48 19.53 19.71
C THR A 812 15.25 18.64 19.72
N ASN A 813 14.91 18.10 18.54
CA ASN A 813 13.93 17.03 18.42
C ASN A 813 14.31 16.11 17.25
N ASN A 814 13.93 14.83 17.32
CA ASN A 814 14.07 13.88 16.21
C ASN A 814 15.48 13.77 15.57
N GLY A 815 16.55 14.07 16.32
CA GLY A 815 17.93 14.08 15.81
C GLY A 815 18.40 15.40 15.16
N ALA A 816 17.56 16.45 15.10
CA ALA A 816 18.00 17.79 14.70
C ALA A 816 18.96 18.38 15.74
N THR A 817 20.22 18.61 15.35
CA THR A 817 21.27 19.15 16.23
C THR A 817 21.32 20.68 16.31
N GLY A 818 20.51 21.37 15.50
CA GLY A 818 20.59 22.83 15.32
C GLY A 818 21.86 23.31 14.61
N SER A 819 22.68 22.39 14.07
CA SER A 819 23.92 22.74 13.37
C SER A 819 23.62 23.49 12.06
N VAL A 820 24.32 24.60 11.84
CA VAL A 820 24.22 25.38 10.59
C VAL A 820 24.90 24.63 9.45
N VAL A 821 24.18 24.46 8.35
CA VAL A 821 24.63 23.82 7.11
C VAL A 821 24.83 24.84 5.99
N ALA A 822 25.27 24.38 4.81
CA ALA A 822 25.46 25.25 3.65
C ALA A 822 24.17 25.98 3.26
N SER A 823 24.24 27.30 3.09
CA SER A 823 23.08 28.15 2.78
C SER A 823 22.41 27.83 1.43
N SER A 824 23.12 27.12 0.53
CA SER A 824 22.56 26.52 -0.68
C SER A 824 21.39 25.57 -0.43
N ASN A 825 21.29 25.02 0.77
CA ASN A 825 20.24 24.09 1.15
C ASN A 825 18.94 24.80 1.56
N CYS A 826 19.04 26.08 1.94
CA CYS A 826 17.90 26.97 2.20
C CYS A 826 17.69 27.94 1.02
N ASN A 827 17.53 27.40 -0.18
CA ASN A 827 17.45 28.15 -1.43
C ASN A 827 16.02 28.46 -1.91
N TYR A 828 14.97 27.98 -1.21
CA TYR A 828 13.58 28.23 -1.60
C TYR A 828 13.25 29.71 -1.39
N LYS A 829 12.57 30.31 -2.37
CA LYS A 829 12.18 31.72 -2.31
C LYS A 829 10.90 31.91 -1.50
N CYS A 830 10.87 32.90 -0.63
CA CYS A 830 9.70 33.18 0.19
C CYS A 830 8.50 33.58 -0.68
N ALA A 831 7.32 33.04 -0.40
CA ALA A 831 6.13 33.26 -1.22
C ALA A 831 5.63 34.72 -1.17
N GLY A 832 5.87 35.43 -0.04
CA GLY A 832 5.61 36.86 0.10
C GLY A 832 6.72 37.80 -0.37
N ASP A 833 7.94 37.30 -0.62
CA ASP A 833 9.06 38.08 -1.18
C ASP A 833 10.10 37.14 -1.83
N SER A 834 10.12 37.10 -3.16
CA SER A 834 11.02 36.22 -3.91
C SER A 834 12.50 36.61 -3.86
N SER A 835 12.86 37.77 -3.27
CA SER A 835 14.26 38.08 -2.98
C SER A 835 14.79 37.27 -1.79
N GLN A 836 13.93 36.97 -0.82
CA GLN A 836 14.26 36.38 0.48
C GLN A 836 14.27 34.83 0.45
N ALA A 837 14.88 34.20 1.46
CA ALA A 837 15.08 32.75 1.55
C ALA A 837 14.24 32.12 2.68
N CYS A 838 13.36 31.19 2.32
CA CYS A 838 12.45 30.49 3.22
C CYS A 838 12.70 28.97 3.18
N GLY A 839 13.87 28.57 3.70
CA GLY A 839 14.28 27.19 3.86
C GLY A 839 14.47 26.41 2.57
N GLY A 840 14.24 25.10 2.65
CA GLY A 840 14.29 24.13 1.56
C GLY A 840 13.56 22.85 1.95
N SER A 841 13.66 21.78 1.15
CA SER A 841 12.83 20.57 1.32
C SER A 841 12.93 19.85 2.68
N TYR A 842 14.04 20.05 3.40
CA TYR A 842 14.34 19.47 4.74
C TYR A 842 15.24 20.43 5.53
N TYR A 843 15.11 21.73 5.30
CA TYR A 843 16.06 22.73 5.78
C TYR A 843 15.34 24.01 6.17
N LEU A 844 15.62 24.50 7.38
CA LEU A 844 14.94 25.62 7.98
C LEU A 844 15.84 26.87 7.89
N SER A 845 15.33 27.97 7.31
CA SER A 845 15.92 29.30 7.53
C SER A 845 15.62 29.67 8.98
N LEU A 846 16.60 29.53 9.89
CA LEU A 846 16.39 29.66 11.34
C LEU A 846 16.73 31.05 11.85
N TYR A 847 15.89 31.55 12.76
CA TYR A 847 15.99 32.84 13.44
C TYR A 847 15.84 32.65 14.95
N SER A 848 16.57 33.43 15.76
CA SER A 848 16.55 33.33 17.23
C SER A 848 16.48 34.70 17.90
N LYS A 849 15.87 34.78 19.08
CA LYS A 849 15.98 35.95 19.96
C LYS A 849 17.37 36.01 20.60
N ALA A 850 17.91 37.21 20.74
CA ALA A 850 19.20 37.43 21.40
C ALA A 850 19.13 37.00 22.90
N SER A 851 19.99 36.06 23.30
CA SER A 851 19.98 35.48 24.64
C SER A 851 20.66 36.38 25.68
N SER A 852 19.92 36.78 26.72
CA SER A 852 20.52 37.24 27.99
C SER A 852 20.80 36.03 28.88
N ASN A 853 21.97 35.98 29.53
CA ASN A 853 22.53 34.76 30.11
C ASN A 853 22.73 34.85 31.64
N SER A 854 22.33 33.79 32.35
CA SER A 854 22.69 33.45 33.76
C SER A 854 22.21 34.37 34.91
N PRO A 855 22.19 33.90 36.18
CA PRO A 855 21.96 32.53 36.68
C PRO A 855 21.00 32.45 37.92
N VAL A 856 20.90 31.25 38.51
CA VAL A 856 20.04 30.81 39.64
C VAL A 856 20.16 31.62 40.95
N THR A 857 19.04 31.94 41.61
CA THR A 857 18.85 31.79 43.09
C THR A 857 17.38 31.81 43.57
N THR A 858 17.15 31.38 44.82
CA THR A 858 15.87 31.10 45.50
C THR A 858 15.10 32.31 46.07
N SER A 859 13.76 32.29 46.10
CA SER A 859 12.97 32.06 47.35
C SER A 859 11.43 32.31 47.28
N THR A 860 10.70 31.36 47.89
CA THR A 860 9.44 31.39 48.69
C THR A 860 8.43 32.57 48.68
N SER A 861 7.13 32.24 48.49
CA SER A 861 5.91 32.97 48.96
C SER A 861 5.55 34.35 48.33
N SER A 862 4.30 34.84 48.32
CA SER A 862 2.98 34.31 48.76
C SER A 862 1.78 35.14 48.23
N THR A 863 0.61 34.50 48.09
CA THR A 863 -0.77 35.02 48.35
C THR A 863 -1.29 36.29 47.62
N ALA A 864 -1.99 36.05 46.49
CA ALA A 864 -3.39 36.41 46.18
C ALA A 864 -3.92 37.88 46.03
N THR A 865 -5.01 37.97 45.24
CA THR A 865 -6.19 38.87 45.36
C THR A 865 -6.36 40.03 44.37
N SER A 866 -7.26 39.84 43.37
CA SER A 866 -8.04 40.87 42.62
C SER A 866 -7.24 41.89 41.76
N THR A 867 -7.82 42.64 40.80
CA THR A 867 -9.23 42.99 40.54
C THR A 867 -9.51 43.13 39.03
N SER A 868 -10.79 43.05 38.63
CA SER A 868 -11.27 43.37 37.28
C SER A 868 -11.16 44.85 36.91
N THR A 869 -10.74 45.15 35.68
CA THR A 869 -11.02 46.43 35.01
C THR A 869 -11.44 46.16 33.57
N ALA A 870 -12.64 46.59 33.19
CA ALA A 870 -13.15 46.47 31.82
C ALA A 870 -13.18 47.86 31.15
N SER A 871 -12.70 47.95 29.90
CA SER A 871 -12.99 49.08 29.00
C SER A 871 -12.83 48.68 27.52
N SER A 872 -13.98 48.36 26.92
CA SER A 872 -14.35 48.49 25.51
C SER A 872 -13.35 49.15 24.54
N SER A 873 -13.03 48.45 23.44
CA SER A 873 -12.78 49.08 22.13
C SER A 873 -13.45 48.29 20.99
N THR A 874 -14.68 48.69 20.66
CA THR A 874 -15.39 48.51 19.37
C THR A 874 -15.25 47.15 18.67
N SER A 875 -16.11 46.19 19.04
CA SER A 875 -16.25 44.91 18.34
C SER A 875 -17.18 44.99 17.10
N THR A 876 -16.67 44.63 15.93
CA THR A 876 -17.52 44.20 14.81
C THR A 876 -17.88 42.74 15.02
N SER A 877 -19.06 42.46 15.61
CA SER A 877 -19.45 41.11 16.02
C SER A 877 -20.03 40.28 14.87
N THR A 878 -19.18 39.47 14.21
CA THR A 878 -19.62 38.32 13.41
C THR A 878 -19.90 37.12 14.33
N SER A 879 -21.08 37.12 14.97
CA SER A 879 -21.48 36.09 15.93
C SER A 879 -21.92 34.81 15.22
N PHE A 880 -21.04 33.81 15.17
CA PHE A 880 -21.39 32.47 14.72
C PHE A 880 -22.50 31.84 15.60
N SER A 881 -23.43 31.17 14.93
CA SER A 881 -24.51 30.38 15.53
C SER A 881 -24.20 28.88 15.40
N ALA A 882 -24.54 28.08 16.41
CA ALA A 882 -24.35 26.63 16.36
C ALA A 882 -25.36 25.99 15.39
N VAL A 883 -24.87 25.22 14.42
CA VAL A 883 -25.68 24.42 13.49
C VAL A 883 -25.90 23.01 14.05
N GLY A 884 -24.87 22.46 14.72
CA GLY A 884 -24.90 21.16 15.37
C GLY A 884 -23.88 20.19 14.80
N CYS A 885 -24.00 18.92 15.19
CA CYS A 885 -23.11 17.86 14.74
C CYS A 885 -23.46 17.42 13.31
N VAL A 886 -22.51 17.44 12.38
CA VAL A 886 -22.70 17.05 10.97
C VAL A 886 -21.73 15.94 10.60
N ALA A 887 -22.21 14.92 9.88
CA ALA A 887 -21.35 13.84 9.38
C ALA A 887 -20.45 14.32 8.23
N GLU A 888 -19.19 13.91 8.26
CA GLU A 888 -18.17 14.07 7.20
C GLU A 888 -18.40 13.09 6.04
N GLY A 889 -17.68 13.29 4.92
CA GLY A 889 -17.79 12.44 3.73
C GLY A 889 -16.89 11.20 3.78
N THR A 890 -17.43 10.02 3.43
CA THR A 890 -16.69 8.75 3.50
C THR A 890 -15.82 8.44 2.28
N THR A 891 -15.73 9.34 1.29
CA THR A 891 -14.92 9.15 0.07
C THR A 891 -14.37 10.46 -0.48
N GLY A 892 -13.08 10.50 -0.82
CA GLY A 892 -12.44 11.68 -1.42
C GLY A 892 -11.96 12.69 -0.36
N SER A 893 -12.11 14.00 -0.64
CA SER A 893 -11.76 15.05 0.32
C SER A 893 -12.82 15.14 1.42
N ARG A 894 -12.67 14.32 2.46
CA ARG A 894 -13.63 14.10 3.57
C ARG A 894 -14.31 15.35 4.13
N TYR A 895 -13.55 16.44 4.26
CA TYR A 895 -13.93 17.66 4.96
C TYR A 895 -15.19 18.32 4.40
N ALA A 896 -16.20 18.49 5.25
CA ALA A 896 -17.42 19.22 4.96
C ALA A 896 -17.18 20.73 4.73
N LEU A 897 -16.06 21.25 5.25
CA LEU A 897 -15.58 22.62 5.02
C LEU A 897 -14.19 22.59 4.35
N THR A 898 -14.10 23.18 3.15
CA THR A 898 -12.90 23.10 2.29
C THR A 898 -12.19 24.46 2.11
N GLY A 899 -12.20 25.31 3.14
CA GLY A 899 -11.49 26.58 3.19
C GLY A 899 -10.17 26.48 3.97
N ALA A 900 -9.90 27.43 4.87
CA ALA A 900 -8.75 27.34 5.78
C ALA A 900 -8.94 26.23 6.83
N ASN A 901 -7.84 25.65 7.29
CA ASN A 901 -7.81 24.77 8.45
C ASN A 901 -6.68 25.15 9.42
N TYR A 902 -6.89 24.81 10.70
CA TYR A 902 -6.00 25.15 11.81
C TYR A 902 -5.99 23.99 12.82
N ARG A 903 -4.85 23.77 13.48
CA ARG A 903 -4.72 22.81 14.57
C ARG A 903 -3.98 23.41 15.74
N ASP A 904 -4.52 23.24 16.94
CA ASP A 904 -4.03 23.92 18.15
C ASP A 904 -4.32 23.06 19.39
N SER A 905 -3.32 22.88 20.26
CA SER A 905 -3.42 22.08 21.49
C SER A 905 -4.28 22.74 22.59
N ALA A 906 -4.68 23.99 22.40
CA ALA A 906 -5.65 24.73 23.20
C ALA A 906 -6.81 25.23 22.32
N MET A 907 -7.30 24.41 21.38
CA MET A 907 -8.50 24.71 20.58
C MET A 907 -9.77 24.75 21.45
N THR A 908 -10.60 25.78 21.26
CA THR A 908 -11.99 25.85 21.73
C THR A 908 -12.91 26.18 20.56
N THR A 909 -14.22 26.09 20.75
CA THR A 909 -15.22 26.40 19.72
C THR A 909 -15.22 27.90 19.38
N GLU A 910 -15.06 28.79 20.36
CA GLU A 910 -14.94 30.23 20.14
C GLU A 910 -13.60 30.58 19.48
N LYS A 911 -12.51 29.90 19.87
CA LYS A 911 -11.21 30.06 19.22
C LYS A 911 -11.29 29.70 17.74
N CYS A 912 -11.94 28.59 17.41
CA CYS A 912 -12.19 28.21 16.01
C CYS A 912 -13.06 29.23 15.26
N GLN A 913 -14.16 29.69 15.86
CA GLN A 913 -15.00 30.75 15.28
C GLN A 913 -14.22 32.05 15.02
N SER A 914 -13.28 32.41 15.92
CA SER A 914 -12.42 33.59 15.75
C SER A 914 -11.39 33.42 14.62
N LEU A 915 -10.81 32.23 14.46
CA LEU A 915 -9.91 31.90 13.34
C LEU A 915 -10.67 31.91 12.00
N CYS A 916 -11.91 31.44 12.00
CA CYS A 916 -12.80 31.43 10.84
C CYS A 916 -13.55 32.74 10.61
N ALA A 917 -13.22 33.86 11.28
CA ALA A 917 -14.02 35.10 11.21
C ALA A 917 -14.23 35.67 9.80
N GLY A 918 -13.37 35.33 8.83
CA GLY A 918 -13.52 35.67 7.41
C GLY A 918 -14.32 34.67 6.55
N TYR A 919 -14.98 33.68 7.15
CA TYR A 919 -15.70 32.60 6.46
C TYR A 919 -17.16 32.45 6.94
N THR A 920 -18.05 31.98 6.05
CA THR A 920 -19.47 31.74 6.37
C THR A 920 -19.70 30.64 7.42
N TYR A 921 -18.79 29.67 7.50
CA TYR A 921 -18.87 28.51 8.39
C TYR A 921 -17.54 28.28 9.11
N ALA A 922 -17.65 27.82 10.34
CA ALA A 922 -16.56 27.35 11.20
C ALA A 922 -16.94 25.98 11.76
N GLY A 923 -16.02 25.04 11.87
CA GLY A 923 -16.30 23.70 12.35
C GLY A 923 -15.14 23.16 13.17
N THR A 924 -15.45 22.49 14.28
CA THR A 924 -14.44 21.89 15.17
C THR A 924 -14.48 20.37 15.06
N GLU A 925 -13.29 19.75 14.97
CA GLU A 925 -13.11 18.31 14.85
C GLU A 925 -11.93 17.83 15.73
N TYR A 926 -11.88 16.52 15.97
CA TYR A 926 -10.75 15.80 16.56
C TYR A 926 -10.10 16.49 17.78
N SER A 927 -10.91 17.07 18.67
CA SER A 927 -10.51 17.85 19.87
C SER A 927 -9.68 19.12 19.63
N SER A 928 -8.88 19.19 18.57
CA SER A 928 -7.78 20.15 18.37
C SER A 928 -7.81 20.82 17.00
N GLU A 929 -8.71 20.40 16.10
CA GLU A 929 -8.74 20.81 14.70
C GLU A 929 -9.93 21.75 14.44
N CYS A 930 -9.72 22.73 13.58
CA CYS A 930 -10.69 23.74 13.19
C CYS A 930 -10.66 23.91 11.67
N PHE A 931 -11.84 23.92 11.06
CA PHE A 931 -12.04 24.04 9.62
C PHE A 931 -12.99 25.20 9.33
N CYS A 932 -12.68 25.96 8.29
CA CYS A 932 -13.47 27.11 7.86
C CYS A 932 -13.94 26.91 6.42
N GLY A 933 -15.06 27.52 6.03
CA GLY A 933 -15.53 27.46 4.65
C GLY A 933 -16.66 28.43 4.34
N ASN A 934 -16.82 28.79 3.07
CA ASN A 934 -17.93 29.64 2.61
C ASN A 934 -19.15 28.82 2.15
N THR A 935 -18.95 27.50 1.99
CA THR A 935 -19.94 26.49 1.60
C THR A 935 -19.69 25.22 2.39
N VAL A 936 -20.75 24.49 2.74
CA VAL A 936 -20.65 23.08 3.12
C VAL A 936 -20.59 22.27 1.82
N THR A 937 -19.37 21.96 1.37
CA THR A 937 -19.11 21.38 0.04
C THR A 937 -19.14 19.85 0.12
N ASN A 938 -20.14 19.24 -0.51
CA ASN A 938 -20.53 17.88 -0.14
C ASN A 938 -19.84 16.75 -0.94
N ASN A 939 -18.69 16.28 -0.45
CA ASN A 939 -17.97 15.11 -0.98
C ASN A 939 -18.50 13.77 -0.41
N GLY A 940 -19.81 13.52 -0.54
CA GLY A 940 -20.43 12.25 -0.11
C GLY A 940 -20.85 12.17 1.36
N ALA A 941 -20.84 13.30 2.08
CA ALA A 941 -21.62 13.45 3.30
C ALA A 941 -23.13 13.57 2.97
N THR A 942 -23.97 13.65 4.01
CA THR A 942 -25.40 14.01 3.84
C THR A 942 -25.68 15.50 4.07
N GLY A 943 -24.69 16.27 4.55
CA GLY A 943 -24.87 17.65 5.04
C GLY A 943 -25.92 17.77 6.16
N SER A 944 -26.36 16.65 6.74
CA SER A 944 -27.47 16.58 7.68
C SER A 944 -26.94 16.64 9.11
N VAL A 945 -27.66 17.35 9.97
CA VAL A 945 -27.40 17.32 11.42
C VAL A 945 -27.73 15.92 11.93
N VAL A 946 -26.75 15.28 12.56
CA VAL A 946 -26.86 13.96 13.19
C VAL A 946 -27.01 14.11 14.71
N ASP A 947 -27.20 12.99 15.42
CA ASP A 947 -27.25 13.01 16.89
C ASP A 947 -25.95 13.61 17.47
N SER A 948 -26.10 14.53 18.42
CA SER A 948 -24.99 15.22 19.08
C SER A 948 -23.99 14.30 19.78
N SER A 949 -24.39 13.08 20.16
CA SER A 949 -23.51 12.05 20.72
C SER A 949 -22.38 11.61 19.80
N ASN A 950 -22.47 11.90 18.49
CA ASN A 950 -21.40 11.66 17.53
C ASN A 950 -20.29 12.74 17.56
N CYS A 951 -20.61 13.94 18.06
CA CYS A 951 -19.67 15.04 18.29
C CYS A 951 -19.27 15.13 19.76
N ASN A 952 -18.79 14.02 20.32
CA ASN A 952 -18.54 13.85 21.75
C ASN A 952 -17.09 14.15 22.19
N TYR A 953 -16.18 14.48 21.28
CA TYR A 953 -14.78 14.76 21.62
C TYR A 953 -14.67 16.07 22.39
N LYS A 954 -13.85 16.10 23.43
CA LYS A 954 -13.67 17.30 24.26
C LYS A 954 -12.65 18.24 23.66
N CYS A 955 -12.94 19.55 23.63
CA CYS A 955 -12.04 20.54 23.06
C CYS A 955 -10.75 20.61 23.88
N ALA A 956 -9.59 20.64 23.21
CA ALA A 956 -8.29 20.56 23.85
C ALA A 956 -8.00 21.75 24.79
N GLY A 957 -8.53 22.94 24.43
CA GLY A 957 -8.48 24.15 25.27
C GLY A 957 -9.62 24.27 26.29
N ASN A 958 -10.71 23.51 26.14
CA ASN A 958 -11.81 23.51 27.12
C ASN A 958 -12.58 22.17 27.13
N SER A 959 -12.36 21.38 28.17
CA SER A 959 -12.99 20.06 28.32
C SER A 959 -14.50 20.07 28.59
N ALA A 960 -15.11 21.24 28.85
CA ALA A 960 -16.56 21.37 28.94
C ALA A 960 -17.24 21.33 27.57
N GLU A 961 -16.66 22.02 26.58
CA GLU A 961 -17.14 22.10 25.19
C GLU A 961 -16.96 20.77 24.45
N SER A 962 -17.48 20.67 23.22
CA SER A 962 -17.26 19.49 22.37
C SER A 962 -16.81 19.89 20.96
N CYS A 963 -15.69 19.34 20.50
CA CYS A 963 -15.01 19.66 19.25
C CYS A 963 -15.06 18.45 18.29
N GLY A 964 -16.26 18.16 17.81
CA GLY A 964 -16.55 17.14 16.80
C GLY A 964 -16.32 15.70 17.27
N GLY A 965 -15.96 14.84 16.32
CA GLY A 965 -15.65 13.42 16.50
C GLY A 965 -15.06 12.81 15.22
N PHE A 966 -14.71 11.52 15.25
CA PHE A 966 -13.86 10.85 14.23
C PHE A 966 -14.27 11.01 12.75
N TRP A 967 -15.57 11.21 12.50
CA TRP A 967 -16.15 11.50 11.17
C TRP A 967 -17.23 12.58 11.28
N TYR A 968 -17.09 13.51 12.24
CA TYR A 968 -18.19 14.38 12.67
C TYR A 968 -17.71 15.78 13.03
N LEU A 969 -18.09 16.75 12.20
CA LEU A 969 -17.76 18.15 12.40
C LEU A 969 -18.82 18.80 13.30
N ASN A 970 -18.42 19.39 14.44
CA ASN A 970 -19.34 20.24 15.21
C ASN A 970 -19.35 21.63 14.56
N LEU A 971 -20.44 21.93 13.83
CA LEU A 971 -20.54 23.00 12.85
C LEU A 971 -21.22 24.26 13.40
N TYR A 972 -20.69 25.40 12.99
CA TYR A 972 -21.15 26.75 13.29
C TYR A 972 -21.27 27.57 11.99
N LYS A 973 -22.19 28.54 11.98
CA LYS A 973 -22.48 29.40 10.82
C LYS A 973 -22.61 30.87 11.22
N GLN A 974 -21.94 31.74 10.47
CA GLN A 974 -21.96 33.20 10.59
C GLN A 974 -23.29 33.81 10.14
#